data_AF-A0A1K1S9Z9-F1
#
_entry.id   AF-A0A1K1S9Z9-F1
#
_cell.length_a   1.000
_cell.length_b   1.000
_cell.length_c   1.000
_cell.angle_alpha   90.00
_cell.angle_beta   90.00
_cell.angle_gamma   90.00
#
_symmetry.space_group_name_H-M   'P 1'
#
loop_
_entity.id
_entity.type
_entity.pdbx_description
1 polymer ?
#
loop_
_entity_poly.entity_id
_entity_poly.type
_entity_poly.pdbx_seq_one_letter_code
_entity_poly.pdbx_strand_id
1 'polypeptide(L)'
;MKKIIIVLLLIAFQGSLVHAQSTQKIDIPIGRIGFHDNIDKEQAAALKFDGKADDLVKVSDDQTINLQVTNALVKQVDDMQTQIELDSSLDHRLKIKYLSGLYVMLRDYNTKRAYHKIQAEEAPVMVEAYRNMMAADIKGQSIKPYLQYLSFDAGEKMIEVFKDNPGYKDAREILFGKYAFNHLETVMTEITNYLEYPVTDSVIAAVARKYPNQVLTYATSYTPVAASIRKNQDPIVQQIVAIGKTSQPTLILPFIDELMAGTTTVDKLTTVVSNEDLYFKQLVKSAVALQHRRNNGEHVLGLKAMMENLQAKSLRYIREVDDLHEEPANVRFAIVKNFTPEELYYLIVNGQEELYTSSYTNHNNAGLYDQMMARMKPPRGDSLLMLVEFDRFKKFIAMAAGYNTLDDFLKSMDPSNANYLMKKYVSSLEKAEDLEDAVDVANSFGSIRDAKLLAFLREEVAKNYAYLSKKKDRRGMVIYELLGSLFDTETEKTSDSTKATEMATKLKLPPINSVTYSSLLNDSGRIIQQVFFYGDKDGHDSYISFMGNFPASEWRVTKNKYWTVITSIKGKPITIYANLPIEEPGDKEAIEKLSEYLDEKDIHPTVFIHRGHSYHVNTTLDNLQATAKIVVLGSCGGYHNLAIVLEKSPEAHIISSKQVGTRFVNEPIIRQLDETLRVGRNVDWVEMWSVLGRKFAGDARNKELFSDYVPPHKNLGAIFIKAYKQIMKDEKL
;
A
#
# COMPACT_ATOMS: atom_id res chain seq x y z
N MET A 1 35.98 7.08 -81.04
CA MET A 1 36.50 8.27 -80.33
C MET A 1 36.28 8.09 -78.83
N LYS A 2 37.18 7.36 -78.17
CA LYS A 2 37.07 6.93 -76.75
C LYS A 2 38.29 7.39 -75.91
N LYS A 3 38.98 8.46 -76.32
CA LYS A 3 40.18 8.99 -75.63
C LYS A 3 40.15 10.49 -75.29
N ILE A 4 39.03 11.19 -75.43
CA ILE A 4 38.97 12.65 -75.16
C ILE A 4 37.98 13.02 -74.04
N ILE A 5 37.12 12.11 -73.56
CA ILE A 5 36.12 12.42 -72.52
C ILE A 5 36.60 12.09 -71.08
N ILE A 6 37.71 11.37 -70.92
CA ILE A 6 38.18 10.94 -69.57
C ILE A 6 39.14 11.96 -68.91
N VAL A 7 39.69 12.93 -69.65
CA VAL A 7 40.65 13.89 -69.09
C VAL A 7 39.99 15.18 -68.55
N LEU A 8 38.74 15.48 -68.95
CA LEU A 8 38.03 16.69 -68.48
C LEU A 8 37.15 16.47 -67.23
N LEU A 9 36.95 15.22 -66.79
CA LEU A 9 36.21 14.89 -65.56
C LEU A 9 37.11 14.64 -64.34
N LEU A 10 38.43 14.68 -64.51
CA LEU A 10 39.43 14.47 -63.44
C LEU A 10 40.08 15.77 -62.93
N ILE A 11 39.69 16.94 -63.46
CA ILE A 11 40.20 18.26 -63.01
C ILE A 11 39.16 19.03 -62.17
N ALA A 12 37.91 18.55 -62.05
CA ALA A 12 36.87 19.19 -61.26
C ALA A 12 36.69 18.61 -59.83
N PHE A 13 37.60 17.73 -59.37
CA PHE A 13 37.52 17.07 -58.06
C PHE A 13 38.79 17.17 -57.21
N GLN A 14 39.61 18.21 -57.44
CA GLN A 14 40.68 18.60 -56.52
C GLN A 14 40.59 20.10 -56.26
N GLY A 15 39.94 20.47 -55.16
CA GLY A 15 39.80 21.89 -54.80
C GLY A 15 38.67 22.23 -53.85
N SER A 16 38.03 21.27 -53.18
CA SER A 16 37.25 21.56 -51.97
C SER A 16 38.15 21.30 -50.78
N LEU A 17 39.04 22.26 -50.51
CA LEU A 17 39.76 22.35 -49.26
C LEU A 17 38.74 22.31 -48.13
N VAL A 18 38.73 21.17 -47.43
CA VAL A 18 38.24 21.06 -46.07
C VAL A 18 38.82 22.26 -45.31
N HIS A 19 37.96 23.20 -44.94
CA HIS A 19 38.27 24.12 -43.85
C HIS A 19 38.35 23.24 -42.60
N ALA A 20 39.53 22.68 -42.35
CA ALA A 20 39.91 22.31 -41.01
C ALA A 20 39.86 23.60 -40.21
N GLN A 21 38.85 23.74 -39.34
CA GLN A 21 38.91 24.72 -38.27
C GLN A 21 40.18 24.40 -37.50
N SER A 22 41.21 25.23 -37.66
CA SER A 22 42.37 25.20 -36.79
C SER A 22 41.85 25.50 -35.40
N THR A 23 41.77 24.50 -34.54
CA THR A 23 41.75 24.71 -33.09
C THR A 23 43.05 25.44 -32.78
N GLN A 24 42.95 26.75 -32.59
CA GLN A 24 44.05 27.58 -32.13
C GLN A 24 44.50 26.96 -30.80
N LYS A 25 45.68 26.35 -30.77
CA LYS A 25 46.21 25.70 -29.56
C LYS A 25 46.51 26.83 -28.56
N ILE A 26 45.55 27.10 -27.67
CA ILE A 26 45.70 28.09 -26.62
C ILE A 26 46.73 27.56 -25.64
N ASP A 27 47.78 28.33 -25.37
CA ASP A 27 48.79 27.98 -24.38
C ASP A 27 48.21 28.24 -22.98
N ILE A 28 47.80 27.16 -22.29
CA ILE A 28 47.17 27.23 -20.98
C ILE A 28 48.27 27.35 -19.91
N PRO A 29 48.30 28.42 -19.10
CA PRO A 29 49.31 28.56 -18.06
C PRO A 29 49.29 27.41 -17.05
N ILE A 30 50.47 26.99 -16.60
CA ILE A 30 50.69 25.80 -15.74
C ILE A 30 49.73 25.76 -14.53
N GLY A 31 49.48 26.91 -13.89
CA GLY A 31 48.58 27.00 -12.73
C GLY A 31 47.10 26.72 -13.02
N ARG A 32 46.69 26.55 -14.29
CA ARG A 32 45.30 26.26 -14.69
C ARG A 32 45.12 24.92 -15.40
N ILE A 33 46.19 24.27 -15.85
CA ILE A 33 46.13 22.98 -16.57
C ILE A 33 45.29 21.95 -15.81
N GLY A 34 45.49 21.81 -14.49
CA GLY A 34 44.73 20.85 -13.69
C GLY A 34 43.21 21.07 -13.65
N PHE A 35 42.72 22.29 -13.93
CA PHE A 35 41.27 22.55 -14.01
C PHE A 35 40.70 22.09 -15.35
N HIS A 36 41.41 22.33 -16.45
CA HIS A 36 41.05 21.79 -17.77
C HIS A 36 41.11 20.26 -17.75
N ASP A 37 42.17 19.67 -17.20
CA ASP A 37 42.30 18.21 -17.04
C ASP A 37 41.13 17.58 -16.26
N ASN A 38 40.56 18.30 -15.29
CA ASN A 38 39.41 17.81 -14.53
C ASN A 38 38.10 17.88 -15.32
N ILE A 39 37.93 18.93 -16.15
CA ILE A 39 36.80 19.05 -17.08
C ILE A 39 36.87 17.95 -18.13
N ASP A 40 38.04 17.77 -18.75
CA ASP A 40 38.27 16.76 -19.78
C ASP A 40 38.03 15.33 -19.26
N LYS A 41 38.38 15.07 -17.99
CA LYS A 41 38.05 13.79 -17.32
C LYS A 41 36.55 13.55 -17.21
N GLU A 42 35.77 14.57 -16.87
CA GLU A 42 34.31 14.44 -16.76
C GLU A 42 33.65 14.33 -18.14
N GLN A 43 34.17 15.00 -19.17
CA GLN A 43 33.72 14.81 -20.55
C GLN A 43 34.01 13.38 -21.03
N ALA A 44 35.21 12.87 -20.76
CA ALA A 44 35.57 11.48 -21.07
C ALA A 44 34.75 10.45 -20.27
N ALA A 45 34.28 10.81 -19.07
CA ALA A 45 33.37 9.97 -18.29
C ALA A 45 31.95 9.97 -18.89
N ALA A 46 31.44 11.13 -19.32
CA ALA A 46 30.14 11.24 -19.98
C ALA A 46 30.08 10.45 -21.29
N LEU A 47 31.14 10.50 -22.10
CA LEU A 47 31.28 9.70 -23.33
C LEU A 47 31.32 8.19 -23.08
N LYS A 48 31.44 7.74 -21.82
CA LYS A 48 31.49 6.33 -21.44
C LYS A 48 30.23 5.82 -20.73
N PHE A 49 29.13 6.56 -20.72
CA PHE A 49 27.91 6.14 -20.03
C PHE A 49 27.35 4.79 -20.49
N ASP A 50 27.49 4.43 -21.76
CA ASP A 50 27.04 3.15 -22.31
C ASP A 50 28.12 2.04 -22.27
N GLY A 51 29.25 2.31 -21.58
CA GLY A 51 30.39 1.40 -21.48
C GLY A 51 31.28 1.37 -22.72
N LYS A 52 31.01 2.19 -23.75
CA LYS A 52 31.87 2.36 -24.92
C LYS A 52 32.55 3.71 -24.86
N ALA A 53 33.76 3.81 -25.40
CA ALA A 53 34.45 5.08 -25.57
C ALA A 53 34.32 5.49 -27.04
N ASP A 54 33.20 6.10 -27.40
CA ASP A 54 32.98 6.71 -28.71
C ASP A 54 32.69 8.22 -28.57
N ASP A 55 32.45 8.91 -29.68
CA ASP A 55 32.21 10.37 -29.71
C ASP A 55 30.74 10.74 -29.41
N LEU A 56 29.94 9.83 -28.84
CA LEU A 56 28.52 10.02 -28.57
C LEU A 56 28.21 9.80 -27.08
N VAL A 57 27.70 10.84 -26.42
CA VAL A 57 27.15 10.69 -25.07
C VAL A 57 25.78 10.02 -25.15
N LYS A 58 25.74 8.70 -24.98
CA LYS A 58 24.49 7.92 -24.96
C LYS A 58 23.86 7.94 -23.56
N VAL A 59 22.80 8.71 -23.41
CA VAL A 59 22.04 8.89 -22.17
C VAL A 59 20.61 8.38 -22.24
N SER A 60 20.03 8.19 -23.42
CA SER A 60 18.69 7.62 -23.60
C SER A 60 18.59 6.80 -24.90
N ASP A 61 17.42 6.22 -25.15
CA ASP A 61 17.11 5.55 -26.42
C ASP A 61 16.81 6.53 -27.57
N ASP A 62 16.58 7.81 -27.26
CA ASP A 62 16.34 8.85 -28.25
C ASP A 62 17.66 9.42 -28.78
N GLN A 63 17.93 9.17 -30.07
CA GLN A 63 19.13 9.64 -30.73
C GLN A 63 19.25 11.16 -30.78
N THR A 64 18.12 11.88 -30.85
CA THR A 64 18.10 13.36 -30.84
C THR A 64 18.59 13.89 -29.51
N ILE A 65 18.12 13.31 -28.40
CA ILE A 65 18.54 13.68 -27.06
C ILE A 65 20.02 13.40 -26.87
N ASN A 66 20.51 12.23 -27.29
CA ASN A 66 21.94 11.88 -27.22
C ASN A 66 22.83 12.89 -27.98
N LEU A 67 22.41 13.32 -29.18
CA LEU A 67 23.15 14.32 -29.97
C LEU A 67 23.15 15.70 -29.30
N GLN A 68 22.01 16.13 -28.73
CA GLN A 68 21.92 17.39 -28.00
C GLN A 68 22.80 17.39 -26.76
N VAL A 69 22.78 16.31 -25.97
CA VAL A 69 23.63 16.13 -24.79
C VAL A 69 25.11 16.10 -25.17
N THR A 70 25.47 15.39 -26.24
CA THR A 70 26.86 15.36 -26.74
C THR A 70 27.35 16.75 -27.12
N ASN A 71 26.56 17.50 -27.88
CA ASN A 71 26.90 18.87 -28.24
C ASN A 71 27.03 19.78 -27.02
N ALA A 72 26.17 19.62 -26.01
CA ALA A 72 26.22 20.40 -24.78
C ALA A 72 27.46 20.09 -23.92
N LEU A 73 27.68 18.81 -23.59
CA LEU A 73 28.72 18.41 -22.63
C LEU A 73 30.12 18.40 -23.23
N VAL A 74 30.25 18.15 -24.54
CA VAL A 74 31.57 18.10 -25.20
C VAL A 74 31.86 19.46 -25.82
N LYS A 75 31.21 19.77 -26.95
CA LYS A 75 31.56 20.92 -27.77
C LYS A 75 31.35 22.27 -27.05
N GLN A 76 30.18 22.50 -26.46
CA GLN A 76 29.88 23.78 -25.82
C GLN A 76 30.71 24.03 -24.56
N VAL A 77 31.09 22.97 -23.85
CA VAL A 77 32.01 23.05 -22.71
C VAL A 77 33.41 23.45 -23.18
N ASP A 78 33.94 22.83 -24.24
CA ASP A 78 35.25 23.20 -24.80
C ASP A 78 35.27 24.65 -25.29
N ASP A 79 34.17 25.09 -25.90
CA ASP A 79 33.97 26.49 -26.27
C ASP A 79 34.01 27.41 -25.04
N MET A 80 33.45 26.99 -23.89
CA MET A 80 33.54 27.77 -22.64
C MET A 80 34.95 27.76 -22.05
N GLN A 81 35.66 26.63 -22.06
CA GLN A 81 37.05 26.55 -21.61
C GLN A 81 37.91 27.57 -22.38
N THR A 82 37.72 27.59 -23.71
CA THR A 82 38.37 28.54 -24.61
C THR A 82 37.97 29.99 -24.33
N GLN A 83 36.68 30.27 -24.16
CA GLN A 83 36.17 31.62 -23.85
C GLN A 83 36.76 32.16 -22.54
N ILE A 84 36.83 31.34 -21.49
CA ILE A 84 37.40 31.73 -20.19
C ILE A 84 38.90 32.06 -20.33
N GLU A 85 39.65 31.28 -21.10
CA GLU A 85 41.08 31.52 -21.29
C GLU A 85 41.38 32.75 -22.13
N LEU A 86 40.57 33.04 -23.16
CA LEU A 86 40.75 34.18 -24.06
C LEU A 86 40.19 35.50 -23.50
N ASP A 87 39.30 35.45 -22.50
CA ASP A 87 38.75 36.66 -21.90
C ASP A 87 39.83 37.44 -21.13
N SER A 88 40.15 38.64 -21.62
CA SER A 88 41.15 39.55 -21.05
C SER A 88 40.63 40.36 -19.87
N SER A 89 39.30 40.38 -19.63
CA SER A 89 38.69 41.01 -18.46
C SER A 89 38.81 40.14 -17.20
N LEU A 90 39.14 38.85 -17.35
CA LEU A 90 39.28 37.90 -16.26
C LEU A 90 40.71 37.82 -15.76
N ASP A 91 40.91 38.07 -14.47
CA ASP A 91 42.15 37.76 -13.79
C ASP A 91 42.32 36.25 -13.56
N HIS A 92 43.50 35.84 -13.10
CA HIS A 92 43.81 34.44 -12.84
C HIS A 92 42.81 33.76 -11.90
N ARG A 93 42.35 34.45 -10.85
CA ARG A 93 41.44 33.93 -9.84
C ARG A 93 40.04 33.72 -10.41
N LEU A 94 39.54 34.65 -11.23
CA LEU A 94 38.25 34.55 -11.89
C LEU A 94 38.23 33.43 -12.93
N LYS A 95 39.33 33.24 -13.69
CA LYS A 95 39.45 32.08 -14.59
C LYS A 95 39.37 30.76 -13.84
N ILE A 96 40.09 30.64 -12.71
CA ILE A 96 40.00 29.46 -11.84
C ILE A 96 38.57 29.27 -11.31
N LYS A 97 37.90 30.34 -10.86
CA LYS A 97 36.51 30.30 -10.38
C LYS A 97 35.59 29.67 -11.43
N TYR A 98 35.59 30.18 -12.66
CA TYR A 98 34.67 29.70 -13.70
C TYR A 98 35.03 28.32 -14.26
N LEU A 99 36.32 27.96 -14.35
CA LEU A 99 36.70 26.59 -14.71
C LEU A 99 36.29 25.60 -13.61
N SER A 100 36.44 25.96 -12.34
CA SER A 100 36.00 25.12 -11.22
C SER A 100 34.49 24.93 -11.20
N GLY A 101 33.71 25.98 -11.46
CA GLY A 101 32.25 25.88 -11.55
C GLY A 101 31.79 25.02 -12.73
N LEU A 102 32.48 25.11 -13.87
CA LEU A 102 32.21 24.30 -15.06
C LEU A 102 32.46 22.82 -14.77
N TYR A 103 33.56 22.51 -14.10
CA TYR A 103 33.85 21.16 -13.60
C TYR A 103 32.76 20.64 -12.65
N VAL A 104 32.35 21.44 -11.65
CA VAL A 104 31.32 21.05 -10.68
C VAL A 104 29.99 20.74 -11.37
N MET A 105 29.58 21.59 -12.32
CA MET A 105 28.35 21.42 -13.09
C MET A 105 28.36 20.11 -13.89
N LEU A 106 29.46 19.81 -14.59
CA LEU A 106 29.62 18.56 -15.33
C LEU A 106 29.60 17.32 -14.43
N ARG A 107 30.40 17.34 -13.37
CA ARG A 107 30.48 16.22 -12.43
C ARG A 107 29.13 15.95 -11.76
N ASP A 108 28.38 17.00 -11.43
CA ASP A 108 27.07 16.86 -10.81
C ASP A 108 26.04 16.22 -11.76
N TYR A 109 25.97 16.70 -13.01
CA TYR A 109 25.15 16.06 -14.04
C TYR A 109 25.53 14.59 -14.22
N ASN A 110 26.84 14.30 -14.38
CA ASN A 110 27.32 12.94 -14.62
C ASN A 110 26.93 11.98 -13.49
N THR A 111 27.16 12.41 -12.25
CA THR A 111 26.84 11.62 -11.07
C THR A 111 25.32 11.37 -11.00
N LYS A 112 24.51 12.42 -11.15
CA LYS A 112 23.05 12.29 -11.08
C LYS A 112 22.51 11.44 -12.22
N ARG A 113 23.04 11.57 -13.43
CA ARG A 113 22.61 10.81 -14.60
C ARG A 113 22.90 9.32 -14.42
N ALA A 114 24.08 8.95 -13.94
CA ALA A 114 24.43 7.56 -13.66
C ALA A 114 23.47 6.90 -12.64
N TYR A 115 23.00 7.66 -11.65
CA TYR A 115 22.02 7.20 -10.66
C TYR A 115 20.56 7.49 -11.03
N HIS A 116 20.28 7.94 -12.25
CA HIS A 116 18.92 8.23 -12.73
C HIS A 116 18.18 9.30 -11.91
N LYS A 117 18.94 10.24 -11.32
CA LYS A 117 18.43 11.35 -10.50
C LYS A 117 18.24 12.66 -11.26
N ILE A 118 18.51 12.68 -12.57
CA ILE A 118 18.30 13.84 -13.42
C ILE A 118 17.90 13.39 -14.83
N GLN A 119 17.02 14.16 -15.47
CA GLN A 119 16.61 13.90 -16.85
C GLN A 119 17.75 14.17 -17.83
N ALA A 120 17.74 13.48 -18.97
CA ALA A 120 18.85 13.55 -19.93
C ALA A 120 18.96 14.96 -20.54
N GLU A 121 17.79 15.53 -20.83
CA GLU A 121 17.54 16.82 -21.49
C GLU A 121 17.97 18.01 -20.64
N GLU A 122 18.29 17.80 -19.36
CA GLU A 122 18.79 18.85 -18.46
C GLU A 122 20.23 19.26 -18.79
N ALA A 123 21.03 18.40 -19.44
CA ALA A 123 22.43 18.74 -19.78
C ALA A 123 22.54 20.01 -20.65
N PRO A 124 21.84 20.12 -21.79
CA PRO A 124 21.80 21.34 -22.58
C PRO A 124 21.37 22.58 -21.77
N VAL A 125 20.34 22.44 -20.93
CA VAL A 125 19.80 23.54 -20.13
C VAL A 125 20.82 24.00 -19.07
N MET A 126 21.49 23.06 -18.39
CA MET A 126 22.55 23.35 -17.42
C MET A 126 23.73 24.09 -18.05
N VAL A 127 24.19 23.61 -19.21
CA VAL A 127 25.32 24.22 -19.93
C VAL A 127 24.99 25.65 -20.38
N GLU A 128 23.80 25.85 -20.95
CA GLU A 128 23.34 27.18 -21.37
C GLU A 128 23.16 28.13 -20.19
N ALA A 129 22.52 27.66 -19.11
CA ALA A 129 22.32 28.46 -17.91
C ALA A 129 23.66 28.84 -17.26
N TYR A 130 24.62 27.91 -17.17
CA TYR A 130 25.95 28.20 -16.64
C TYR A 130 26.65 29.30 -17.43
N ARG A 131 26.66 29.18 -18.77
CA ARG A 131 27.24 30.19 -19.66
C ARG A 131 26.63 31.57 -19.43
N ASN A 132 25.31 31.63 -19.33
CA ASN A 132 24.57 32.88 -19.15
C ASN A 132 24.80 33.48 -17.75
N MET A 133 24.82 32.65 -16.70
CA MET A 133 25.14 33.08 -15.33
C MET A 133 26.58 33.59 -15.23
N MET A 134 27.54 32.91 -15.87
CA MET A 134 28.92 33.38 -15.96
C MET A 134 29.00 34.75 -16.64
N ALA A 135 28.36 34.91 -17.80
CA ALA A 135 28.35 36.19 -18.52
C ALA A 135 27.70 37.33 -17.72
N ALA A 136 26.66 37.04 -16.93
CA ALA A 136 26.03 38.01 -16.04
C ALA A 136 26.92 38.35 -14.84
N ASP A 137 27.55 37.36 -14.22
CA ASP A 137 28.45 37.53 -13.08
C ASP A 137 29.66 38.41 -13.44
N ILE A 138 30.26 38.21 -14.62
CA ILE A 138 31.35 39.03 -15.15
C ILE A 138 30.93 40.51 -15.27
N LYS A 139 29.66 40.76 -15.61
CA LYS A 139 29.09 42.11 -15.73
C LYS A 139 28.56 42.68 -14.42
N GLY A 140 28.68 41.95 -13.30
CA GLY A 140 28.09 42.33 -12.01
C GLY A 140 26.55 42.30 -12.00
N GLN A 141 25.94 41.57 -12.95
CA GLN A 141 24.49 41.42 -13.07
C GLN A 141 24.00 40.20 -12.28
N SER A 142 22.71 40.23 -11.91
CA SER A 142 22.07 39.14 -11.16
C SER A 142 21.97 37.87 -12.01
N ILE A 143 22.31 36.72 -11.40
CA ILE A 143 22.12 35.39 -12.02
C ILE A 143 20.66 34.90 -12.00
N LYS A 144 19.78 35.53 -11.22
CA LYS A 144 18.38 35.12 -11.00
C LYS A 144 17.60 34.75 -12.28
N PRO A 145 17.66 35.52 -13.39
CA PRO A 145 16.82 35.25 -14.56
C PRO A 145 17.07 33.87 -15.20
N TYR A 146 18.26 33.31 -15.01
CA TYR A 146 18.67 32.05 -15.64
C TYR A 146 18.22 30.81 -14.86
N LEU A 147 17.65 31.00 -13.67
CA LEU A 147 17.15 29.90 -12.83
C LEU A 147 15.74 29.46 -13.21
N GLN A 148 15.01 30.24 -14.01
CA GLN A 148 13.60 29.98 -14.32
C GLN A 148 13.41 28.62 -15.02
N TYR A 149 14.34 28.23 -15.88
CA TYR A 149 14.25 27.01 -16.69
C TYR A 149 14.96 25.79 -16.11
N LEU A 150 15.74 25.94 -15.03
CA LEU A 150 16.45 24.84 -14.39
C LEU A 150 15.55 24.07 -13.42
N SER A 151 15.63 22.75 -13.36
CA SER A 151 15.11 22.01 -12.21
C SER A 151 15.95 22.30 -10.94
N PHE A 152 15.44 21.87 -9.79
CA PHE A 152 16.23 21.91 -8.55
C PHE A 152 17.53 21.12 -8.71
N ASP A 153 17.42 19.88 -9.19
CA ASP A 153 18.56 18.98 -9.40
C ASP A 153 19.58 19.57 -10.37
N ALA A 154 19.15 20.29 -11.41
CA ALA A 154 20.06 20.95 -12.35
C ALA A 154 20.79 22.16 -11.73
N GLY A 155 20.15 22.88 -10.81
CA GLY A 155 20.66 24.16 -10.30
C GLY A 155 21.45 24.09 -9.00
N GLU A 156 21.12 23.16 -8.09
CA GLU A 156 21.51 23.24 -6.67
C GLU A 156 23.02 23.39 -6.41
N LYS A 157 23.87 22.63 -7.13
CA LYS A 157 25.33 22.74 -6.97
C LYS A 157 25.95 23.78 -7.91
N MET A 158 25.32 23.99 -9.06
CA MET A 158 25.83 24.88 -10.09
C MET A 158 25.89 26.34 -9.61
N ILE A 159 24.93 26.77 -8.80
CA ILE A 159 24.89 28.16 -8.33
C ILE A 159 25.95 28.50 -7.27
N GLU A 160 26.57 27.50 -6.64
CA GLU A 160 27.50 27.70 -5.51
C GLU A 160 28.78 28.45 -5.92
N VAL A 161 29.19 28.35 -7.18
CA VAL A 161 30.32 29.14 -7.71
C VAL A 161 30.02 30.65 -7.73
N PHE A 162 28.73 31.02 -7.73
CA PHE A 162 28.24 32.39 -7.79
C PHE A 162 27.84 32.96 -6.43
N LYS A 163 28.32 32.39 -5.30
CA LYS A 163 27.96 32.82 -3.94
C LYS A 163 28.11 34.32 -3.65
N ASP A 164 29.03 34.99 -4.34
CA ASP A 164 29.31 36.43 -4.19
C ASP A 164 28.46 37.30 -5.14
N ASN A 165 27.63 36.71 -5.99
CA ASN A 165 26.80 37.42 -6.97
C ASN A 165 25.59 38.08 -6.28
N PRO A 166 25.18 39.30 -6.68
CA PRO A 166 24.00 39.97 -6.10
C PRO A 166 22.69 39.17 -6.23
N GLY A 167 22.57 38.27 -7.20
CA GLY A 167 21.42 37.40 -7.40
C GLY A 167 21.46 36.05 -6.69
N TYR A 168 22.53 35.72 -5.95
CA TYR A 168 22.71 34.38 -5.38
C TYR A 168 21.64 34.02 -4.34
N LYS A 169 21.29 34.96 -3.46
CA LYS A 169 20.26 34.73 -2.44
C LYS A 169 18.90 34.43 -3.07
N ASP A 170 18.50 35.23 -4.08
CA ASP A 170 17.27 35.01 -4.85
C ASP A 170 17.32 33.69 -5.65
N ALA A 171 18.48 33.31 -6.17
CA ALA A 171 18.64 32.04 -6.89
C ALA A 171 18.43 30.83 -5.97
N ARG A 172 18.99 30.86 -4.75
CA ARG A 172 18.75 29.82 -3.73
C ARG A 172 17.27 29.74 -3.35
N GLU A 173 16.59 30.87 -3.19
CA GLU A 173 15.15 30.91 -2.92
C GLU A 173 14.34 30.20 -4.02
N ILE A 174 14.62 30.51 -5.30
CA ILE A 174 13.91 29.90 -6.43
C ILE A 174 14.10 28.38 -6.46
N LEU A 175 15.35 27.91 -6.29
CA LEU A 175 15.66 26.48 -6.31
C LEU A 175 15.01 25.76 -5.12
N PHE A 176 15.08 26.34 -3.92
CA PHE A 176 14.39 25.80 -2.75
C PHE A 176 12.88 25.71 -2.99
N GLY A 177 12.25 26.73 -3.58
CA GLY A 177 10.83 26.68 -3.95
C GLY A 177 10.53 25.48 -4.87
N LYS A 178 11.32 25.28 -5.93
CA LYS A 178 11.16 24.15 -6.87
C LYS A 178 11.28 22.80 -6.19
N TYR A 179 12.23 22.65 -5.27
CA TYR A 179 12.36 21.45 -4.43
C TYR A 179 11.14 21.28 -3.51
N ALA A 180 10.87 22.29 -2.69
CA ALA A 180 9.87 22.24 -1.64
C ALA A 180 8.46 21.88 -2.16
N PHE A 181 8.02 22.47 -3.27
CA PHE A 181 6.69 22.18 -3.83
C PHE A 181 6.58 20.78 -4.44
N ASN A 182 7.69 20.15 -4.81
CA ASN A 182 7.72 18.74 -5.25
C ASN A 182 7.89 17.75 -4.08
N HIS A 183 8.26 18.23 -2.90
CA HIS A 183 8.58 17.40 -1.72
C HIS A 183 7.79 17.83 -0.46
N LEU A 184 6.54 18.26 -0.61
CA LEU A 184 5.71 18.75 0.51
C LEU A 184 5.55 17.74 1.66
N GLU A 185 5.71 16.45 1.40
CA GLU A 185 5.61 15.38 2.41
C GLU A 185 6.82 15.27 3.35
N THR A 186 7.98 15.78 2.96
CA THR A 186 9.24 15.66 3.72
C THR A 186 9.92 17.00 3.98
N VAL A 187 9.59 18.05 3.22
CA VAL A 187 10.28 19.36 3.23
C VAL A 187 10.38 19.98 4.62
N MET A 188 9.41 19.74 5.51
CA MET A 188 9.42 20.29 6.87
C MET A 188 10.65 19.86 7.68
N THR A 189 11.29 18.73 7.35
CA THR A 189 12.52 18.26 8.00
C THR A 189 13.76 19.10 7.63
N GLU A 190 13.74 19.74 6.46
CA GLU A 190 14.87 20.49 5.90
C GLU A 190 14.66 22.02 5.91
N ILE A 191 13.42 22.46 6.17
CA ILE A 191 12.99 23.85 6.07
C ILE A 191 13.73 24.82 6.99
N THR A 192 14.36 24.30 8.06
CA THR A 192 15.16 25.10 9.01
C THR A 192 16.27 25.91 8.31
N ASN A 193 16.84 25.38 7.23
CA ASN A 193 17.92 26.03 6.48
C ASN A 193 17.42 27.14 5.53
N TYR A 194 16.10 27.36 5.46
CA TYR A 194 15.46 28.22 4.45
C TYR A 194 14.51 29.25 5.09
N LEU A 195 14.49 29.39 6.41
CA LEU A 195 13.51 30.23 7.14
C LEU A 195 13.57 31.73 6.82
N GLU A 196 14.68 32.20 6.28
CA GLU A 196 14.86 33.60 5.87
C GLU A 196 14.24 33.95 4.51
N TYR A 197 13.84 32.96 3.72
CA TYR A 197 13.32 33.15 2.37
C TYR A 197 11.81 33.38 2.39
N PRO A 198 11.28 34.42 1.70
CA PRO A 198 9.85 34.65 1.57
C PRO A 198 9.04 33.45 1.07
N VAL A 199 9.59 32.64 0.15
CA VAL A 199 8.94 31.43 -0.35
C VAL A 199 8.59 30.42 0.76
N THR A 200 9.32 30.42 1.88
CA THR A 200 9.12 29.49 2.99
C THR A 200 7.72 29.60 3.58
N ASP A 201 7.14 30.81 3.66
CA ASP A 201 5.76 30.96 4.13
C ASP A 201 4.76 30.29 3.18
N SER A 202 5.01 30.38 1.86
CA SER A 202 4.18 29.72 0.84
C SER A 202 4.33 28.19 0.89
N VAL A 203 5.54 27.70 1.16
CA VAL A 203 5.81 26.26 1.35
C VAL A 203 5.07 25.74 2.58
N ILE A 204 5.19 26.40 3.74
CA ILE A 204 4.47 26.02 4.97
C ILE A 204 2.95 26.03 4.73
N ALA A 205 2.44 27.02 4.02
CA ALA A 205 1.02 27.12 3.67
C ALA A 205 0.56 25.97 2.74
N ALA A 206 1.40 25.54 1.80
CA ALA A 206 1.12 24.39 0.94
C ALA A 206 1.17 23.07 1.72
N VAL A 207 2.15 22.90 2.63
CA VAL A 207 2.20 21.75 3.54
C VAL A 207 0.96 21.73 4.44
N ALA A 208 0.51 22.87 4.97
CA ALA A 208 -0.69 22.95 5.82
C ALA A 208 -1.96 22.46 5.10
N ARG A 209 -2.06 22.70 3.78
CA ARG A 209 -3.21 22.26 2.96
C ARG A 209 -3.19 20.75 2.65
N LYS A 210 -2.01 20.14 2.54
CA LYS A 210 -1.87 18.73 2.16
C LYS A 210 -1.59 17.79 3.34
N TYR A 211 -0.81 18.27 4.30
CA TYR A 211 -0.31 17.53 5.46
C TYR A 211 -0.40 18.37 6.76
N PRO A 212 -1.62 18.76 7.19
CA PRO A 212 -1.81 19.64 8.36
C PRO A 212 -1.19 19.08 9.66
N ASN A 213 -1.15 17.75 9.83
CA ASN A 213 -0.49 17.07 10.96
C ASN A 213 1.01 17.41 11.07
N GLN A 214 1.71 17.56 9.93
CA GLN A 214 3.12 17.92 9.95
C GLN A 214 3.30 19.33 10.50
N VAL A 215 2.54 20.30 9.99
CA VAL A 215 2.60 21.69 10.47
C VAL A 215 2.24 21.77 11.94
N LEU A 216 1.23 21.01 12.39
CA LEU A 216 0.85 20.94 13.81
C LEU A 216 2.02 20.47 14.68
N THR A 217 2.72 19.41 14.26
CA THR A 217 3.86 18.83 14.99
C THR A 217 4.97 19.86 15.20
N TYR A 218 5.28 20.67 14.18
CA TYR A 218 6.26 21.74 14.32
C TYR A 218 5.71 22.94 15.10
N ALA A 219 4.44 23.31 14.93
CA ALA A 219 3.82 24.46 15.59
C ALA A 219 3.81 24.35 17.13
N THR A 220 3.68 23.13 17.65
CA THR A 220 3.70 22.83 19.09
C THR A 220 5.12 22.75 19.68
N SER A 221 6.15 22.78 18.84
CA SER A 221 7.56 22.75 19.27
C SER A 221 8.12 24.14 19.63
N TYR A 222 9.34 24.19 20.19
CA TYR A 222 10.06 25.43 20.52
C TYR A 222 11.22 25.73 19.55
N THR A 223 11.05 25.39 18.28
CA THR A 223 12.09 25.52 17.24
C THR A 223 11.99 26.85 16.45
N PRO A 224 13.04 27.26 15.71
CA PRO A 224 12.94 28.36 14.75
C PRO A 224 11.83 28.16 13.71
N VAL A 225 11.60 26.90 13.30
CA VAL A 225 10.49 26.52 12.40
C VAL A 225 9.15 26.86 13.04
N ALA A 226 8.96 26.53 14.33
CA ALA A 226 7.74 26.89 15.06
C ALA A 226 7.49 28.41 15.10
N ALA A 227 8.56 29.20 15.25
CA ALA A 227 8.46 30.66 15.23
C ALA A 227 8.07 31.20 13.85
N SER A 228 8.57 30.60 12.76
CA SER A 228 8.14 30.91 11.38
C SER A 228 6.67 30.55 11.17
N ILE A 229 6.25 29.34 11.55
CA ILE A 229 4.84 28.89 11.46
C ILE A 229 3.89 29.85 12.20
N ARG A 230 4.23 30.26 13.44
CA ARG A 230 3.39 31.19 14.22
C ARG A 230 3.24 32.57 13.58
N LYS A 231 4.23 33.01 12.81
CA LYS A 231 4.22 34.33 12.13
C LYS A 231 3.57 34.29 10.74
N ASN A 232 3.44 33.11 10.14
CA ASN A 232 2.89 32.91 8.81
C ASN A 232 1.43 33.39 8.74
N GLN A 233 1.09 34.27 7.80
CA GLN A 233 -0.23 34.90 7.73
C GLN A 233 -1.32 34.04 7.06
N ASP A 234 -0.97 32.86 6.54
CA ASP A 234 -1.94 31.97 5.91
C ASP A 234 -3.03 31.54 6.91
N PRO A 235 -4.33 31.68 6.56
CA PRO A 235 -5.43 31.38 7.48
C PRO A 235 -5.45 29.94 7.99
N ILE A 236 -5.08 28.96 7.15
CA ILE A 236 -5.04 27.54 7.54
C ILE A 236 -3.89 27.34 8.53
N VAL A 237 -2.72 27.93 8.26
CA VAL A 237 -1.58 27.88 9.18
C VAL A 237 -1.93 28.51 10.53
N GLN A 238 -2.57 29.67 10.54
CA GLN A 238 -3.01 30.33 11.77
C GLN A 238 -4.06 29.50 12.53
N GLN A 239 -4.98 28.83 11.83
CA GLN A 239 -5.93 27.92 12.45
C GLN A 239 -5.22 26.70 13.08
N ILE A 240 -4.22 26.12 12.42
CA ILE A 240 -3.38 25.05 12.98
C ILE A 240 -2.62 25.53 14.23
N VAL A 241 -2.07 26.75 14.19
CA VAL A 241 -1.40 27.37 15.34
C VAL A 241 -2.37 27.57 16.52
N ALA A 242 -3.60 27.99 16.25
CA ALA A 242 -4.63 28.13 17.28
C ALA A 242 -4.98 26.77 17.90
N ILE A 243 -5.13 25.73 17.08
CA ILE A 243 -5.35 24.35 17.53
C ILE A 243 -4.16 23.86 18.38
N GLY A 244 -2.93 24.12 17.95
CA GLY A 244 -1.70 23.75 18.65
C GLY A 244 -1.51 24.37 20.04
N LYS A 245 -2.29 25.40 20.40
CA LYS A 245 -2.30 26.00 21.75
C LYS A 245 -3.21 25.28 22.75
N THR A 246 -4.02 24.33 22.28
CA THR A 246 -4.95 23.57 23.12
C THR A 246 -4.26 22.41 23.85
N SER A 247 -4.95 21.81 24.81
CA SER A 247 -4.45 20.62 25.53
C SER A 247 -4.49 19.34 24.71
N GLN A 248 -5.39 19.24 23.71
CA GLN A 248 -5.60 18.04 22.89
C GLN A 248 -5.61 18.37 21.40
N PRO A 249 -4.53 18.94 20.85
CA PRO A 249 -4.50 19.49 19.50
C PRO A 249 -4.73 18.43 18.41
N THR A 250 -4.22 17.21 18.61
CA THR A 250 -4.37 16.10 17.67
C THR A 250 -5.81 15.63 17.53
N LEU A 251 -6.61 15.71 18.60
CA LEU A 251 -8.04 15.35 18.57
C LEU A 251 -8.91 16.44 17.95
N ILE A 252 -8.45 17.70 17.98
CA ILE A 252 -9.17 18.86 17.43
C ILE A 252 -8.87 19.06 15.95
N LEU A 253 -7.65 18.78 15.49
CA LEU A 253 -7.22 18.99 14.11
C LEU A 253 -8.16 18.37 13.03
N PRO A 254 -8.76 17.17 13.22
CA PRO A 254 -9.72 16.63 12.27
C PRO A 254 -10.85 17.60 11.90
N PHE A 255 -11.26 18.49 12.80
CA PHE A 255 -12.33 19.46 12.58
C PHE A 255 -11.86 20.78 11.96
N ILE A 256 -10.64 20.84 11.41
CA ILE A 256 -10.08 22.08 10.84
C ILE A 256 -11.01 22.74 9.81
N ASP A 257 -11.69 21.96 8.97
CA ASP A 257 -12.64 22.48 7.99
C ASP A 257 -13.85 23.17 8.64
N GLU A 258 -14.37 22.63 9.75
CA GLU A 258 -15.48 23.23 10.48
C GLU A 258 -15.06 24.50 11.22
N LEU A 259 -13.84 24.51 11.76
CA LEU A 259 -13.24 25.70 12.36
C LEU A 259 -13.03 26.80 11.32
N MET A 260 -12.50 26.45 10.14
CA MET A 260 -12.32 27.39 9.03
C MET A 260 -13.66 27.91 8.49
N ALA A 261 -14.71 27.09 8.50
CA ALA A 261 -16.07 27.48 8.12
C ALA A 261 -16.81 28.29 9.21
N GLY A 262 -16.25 28.38 10.42
CA GLY A 262 -16.89 29.05 11.56
C GLY A 262 -18.13 28.32 12.10
N THR A 263 -18.36 27.06 11.72
CA THR A 263 -19.52 26.26 12.19
C THR A 263 -19.31 25.73 13.61
N THR A 264 -18.06 25.75 14.09
CA THR A 264 -17.67 25.41 15.46
C THR A 264 -16.49 26.29 15.92
N THR A 265 -16.12 26.18 17.19
CA THR A 265 -14.98 26.92 17.78
C THR A 265 -14.03 25.98 18.52
N VAL A 266 -12.79 26.43 18.69
CA VAL A 266 -11.76 25.67 19.42
C VAL A 266 -12.20 25.37 20.86
N ASP A 267 -12.83 26.32 21.55
CA ASP A 267 -13.30 26.14 22.93
C ASP A 267 -14.41 25.08 23.02
N LYS A 268 -15.35 25.11 22.07
CA LYS A 268 -16.43 24.12 21.98
C LYS A 268 -15.85 22.73 21.73
N LEU A 269 -14.93 22.60 20.78
CA LEU A 269 -14.28 21.33 20.48
C LEU A 269 -13.44 20.83 21.66
N THR A 270 -12.74 21.70 22.39
CA THR A 270 -11.97 21.32 23.58
C THR A 270 -12.85 20.63 24.63
N THR A 271 -14.10 21.09 24.78
CA THR A 271 -15.08 20.43 25.65
C THR A 271 -15.54 19.08 25.09
N VAL A 272 -15.80 19.01 23.78
CA VAL A 272 -16.25 17.78 23.10
C VAL A 272 -15.18 16.69 23.14
N VAL A 273 -13.92 17.00 22.80
CA VAL A 273 -12.83 16.02 22.75
C VAL A 273 -12.42 15.50 24.15
N SER A 274 -12.84 16.19 25.21
CA SER A 274 -12.61 15.75 26.60
C SER A 274 -13.57 14.66 27.06
N ASN A 275 -14.61 14.34 26.27
CA ASN A 275 -15.53 13.24 26.53
C ASN A 275 -15.55 12.31 25.32
N GLU A 276 -15.19 11.04 25.52
CA GLU A 276 -15.00 10.11 24.42
C GLU A 276 -16.27 9.85 23.60
N ASP A 277 -17.43 9.80 24.24
CA ASP A 277 -18.71 9.57 23.57
C ASP A 277 -19.13 10.80 22.76
N LEU A 278 -19.01 12.00 23.34
CA LEU A 278 -19.29 13.24 22.60
C LEU A 278 -18.32 13.39 21.43
N TYR A 279 -17.05 13.03 21.62
CA TYR A 279 -16.05 13.05 20.58
C TYR A 279 -16.39 12.10 19.43
N PHE A 280 -16.68 10.84 19.72
CA PHE A 280 -17.06 9.85 18.70
C PHE A 280 -18.28 10.32 17.89
N LYS A 281 -19.33 10.78 18.56
CA LYS A 281 -20.54 11.29 17.90
C LYS A 281 -20.26 12.50 17.02
N GLN A 282 -19.40 13.40 17.49
CA GLN A 282 -18.97 14.55 16.70
C GLN A 282 -18.12 14.11 15.50
N LEU A 283 -17.22 13.14 15.63
CA LEU A 283 -16.46 12.58 14.52
C LEU A 283 -17.39 12.00 13.44
N VAL A 284 -18.39 11.20 13.81
CA VAL A 284 -19.37 10.63 12.87
C VAL A 284 -20.12 11.75 12.13
N LYS A 285 -20.65 12.73 12.87
CA LYS A 285 -21.37 13.85 12.27
C LYS A 285 -20.50 14.63 11.28
N SER A 286 -19.27 14.95 11.68
CA SER A 286 -18.32 15.70 10.86
C SER A 286 -17.86 14.89 9.66
N ALA A 287 -17.63 13.59 9.81
CA ALA A 287 -17.31 12.67 8.72
C ALA A 287 -18.37 12.71 7.61
N VAL A 288 -19.66 12.58 7.97
CA VAL A 288 -20.77 12.67 7.02
C VAL A 288 -20.82 14.05 6.34
N ALA A 289 -20.67 15.13 7.11
CA ALA A 289 -20.70 16.48 6.55
C ALA A 289 -19.54 16.75 5.58
N LEU A 290 -18.33 16.29 5.92
CA LEU A 290 -17.16 16.40 5.04
C LEU A 290 -17.30 15.52 3.80
N GLN A 291 -17.90 14.33 3.95
CA GLN A 291 -18.20 13.47 2.82
C GLN A 291 -19.16 14.13 1.83
N HIS A 292 -20.23 14.75 2.33
CA HIS A 292 -21.18 15.50 1.52
C HIS A 292 -20.47 16.61 0.72
N ARG A 293 -19.64 17.42 1.38
CA ARG A 293 -18.85 18.48 0.74
C ARG A 293 -17.92 17.93 -0.34
N ARG A 294 -17.21 16.83 -0.05
CA ARG A 294 -16.35 16.13 -1.01
C ARG A 294 -17.14 15.62 -2.22
N ASN A 295 -18.30 15.01 -2.01
CA ASN A 295 -19.19 14.53 -3.06
C ASN A 295 -19.67 15.68 -3.98
N ASN A 296 -19.80 16.89 -3.44
CA ASN A 296 -20.14 18.11 -4.17
C ASN A 296 -18.92 18.82 -4.81
N GLY A 297 -17.73 18.20 -4.77
CA GLY A 297 -16.52 18.73 -5.41
C GLY A 297 -15.74 19.76 -4.59
N GLU A 298 -16.09 19.95 -3.31
CA GLU A 298 -15.32 20.82 -2.42
C GLU A 298 -14.02 20.15 -1.95
N HIS A 299 -12.97 20.96 -1.77
CA HIS A 299 -11.72 20.51 -1.16
C HIS A 299 -11.89 20.43 0.37
N VAL A 300 -11.60 19.26 0.94
CA VAL A 300 -11.67 18.99 2.39
C VAL A 300 -10.30 18.64 2.94
N LEU A 301 -9.93 19.24 4.07
CA LEU A 301 -8.60 19.12 4.67
C LEU A 301 -8.50 17.99 5.71
N GLY A 302 -9.48 17.94 6.61
CA GLY A 302 -9.48 17.11 7.81
C GLY A 302 -10.02 15.70 7.62
N LEU A 303 -10.60 15.37 6.45
CA LEU A 303 -11.32 14.10 6.25
C LEU A 303 -10.44 12.86 6.51
N LYS A 304 -9.18 12.86 6.09
CA LYS A 304 -8.27 11.72 6.35
C LYS A 304 -8.06 11.52 7.86
N ALA A 305 -7.66 12.57 8.56
CA ALA A 305 -7.46 12.51 10.02
C ALA A 305 -8.75 12.20 10.77
N MET A 306 -9.91 12.66 10.27
CA MET A 306 -11.24 12.32 10.77
C MET A 306 -11.46 10.81 10.74
N MET A 307 -11.19 10.18 9.59
CA MET A 307 -11.39 8.74 9.41
C MET A 307 -10.45 7.91 10.27
N GLU A 308 -9.18 8.30 10.40
CA GLU A 308 -8.20 7.63 11.27
C GLU A 308 -8.63 7.68 12.74
N ASN A 309 -9.05 8.85 13.24
CA ASN A 309 -9.55 9.00 14.61
C ASN A 309 -10.87 8.26 14.82
N LEU A 310 -11.75 8.29 13.84
CA LEU A 310 -13.04 7.59 13.89
C LEU A 310 -12.83 6.08 13.95
N GLN A 311 -11.90 5.53 13.16
CA GLN A 311 -11.52 4.12 13.25
C GLN A 311 -10.99 3.77 14.64
N ALA A 312 -10.00 4.52 15.13
CA ALA A 312 -9.41 4.27 16.45
C ALA A 312 -10.46 4.31 17.58
N LYS A 313 -11.42 5.24 17.53
CA LYS A 313 -12.50 5.33 18.52
C LYS A 313 -13.59 4.27 18.33
N SER A 314 -13.91 3.88 17.10
CA SER A 314 -14.82 2.75 16.86
C SER A 314 -14.35 1.47 17.53
N LEU A 315 -13.04 1.17 17.47
CA LEU A 315 -12.47 -0.04 18.06
C LEU A 315 -12.68 -0.13 19.58
N ARG A 316 -12.71 0.99 20.31
CA ARG A 316 -13.05 0.99 21.75
C ARG A 316 -14.42 0.37 22.00
N TYR A 317 -15.46 0.85 21.29
CA TYR A 317 -16.83 0.37 21.48
C TYR A 317 -16.99 -1.08 21.05
N ILE A 318 -16.31 -1.45 19.97
CA ILE A 318 -16.31 -2.83 19.46
C ILE A 318 -15.70 -3.76 20.49
N ARG A 319 -14.50 -3.44 20.99
CA ARG A 319 -13.82 -4.23 22.04
C ARG A 319 -14.68 -4.37 23.29
N GLU A 320 -15.36 -3.32 23.75
CA GLU A 320 -16.23 -3.44 24.92
C GLU A 320 -17.44 -4.37 24.67
N VAL A 321 -18.04 -4.31 23.48
CA VAL A 321 -19.14 -5.23 23.09
C VAL A 321 -18.64 -6.67 22.90
N ASP A 322 -17.42 -6.82 22.41
CA ASP A 322 -16.73 -8.08 22.16
C ASP A 322 -16.28 -8.73 23.48
N ASP A 323 -15.74 -7.97 24.43
CA ASP A 323 -15.35 -8.44 25.77
C ASP A 323 -16.55 -9.02 26.54
N LEU A 324 -17.76 -8.49 26.27
CA LEU A 324 -19.01 -8.93 26.87
C LEU A 324 -19.74 -10.02 26.04
N HIS A 325 -19.02 -10.79 25.21
CA HIS A 325 -19.65 -11.72 24.26
C HIS A 325 -20.45 -12.87 24.89
N GLU A 326 -20.14 -13.26 26.13
CA GLU A 326 -20.87 -14.25 26.92
C GLU A 326 -22.06 -13.66 27.69
N GLU A 327 -22.17 -12.33 27.76
CA GLU A 327 -23.22 -11.65 28.53
C GLU A 327 -24.53 -11.51 27.73
N PRO A 328 -25.68 -11.39 28.43
CA PRO A 328 -26.95 -11.08 27.79
C PRO A 328 -26.93 -9.75 27.02
N ALA A 329 -27.73 -9.67 25.94
CA ALA A 329 -27.73 -8.53 25.02
C ALA A 329 -27.92 -7.16 25.68
N ASN A 330 -28.75 -7.06 26.73
CA ASN A 330 -28.98 -5.80 27.44
C ASN A 330 -27.75 -5.29 28.21
N VAL A 331 -26.85 -6.19 28.60
CA VAL A 331 -25.56 -5.86 29.24
C VAL A 331 -24.54 -5.60 28.15
N ARG A 332 -24.38 -6.57 27.23
CA ARG A 332 -23.39 -6.54 26.15
C ARG A 332 -23.45 -5.29 25.27
N PHE A 333 -24.64 -4.87 24.86
CA PHE A 333 -24.82 -3.74 23.96
C PHE A 333 -25.18 -2.43 24.68
N ALA A 334 -25.03 -2.37 26.01
CA ALA A 334 -25.40 -1.20 26.80
C ALA A 334 -24.64 0.07 26.37
N ILE A 335 -23.35 -0.06 25.99
CA ILE A 335 -22.53 1.09 25.59
C ILE A 335 -23.02 1.74 24.29
N VAL A 336 -23.58 0.96 23.36
CA VAL A 336 -24.11 1.46 22.07
C VAL A 336 -25.62 1.68 22.08
N LYS A 337 -26.29 1.58 23.24
CA LYS A 337 -27.76 1.61 23.33
C LYS A 337 -28.40 2.90 22.78
N ASN A 338 -27.67 4.01 22.86
CA ASN A 338 -28.12 5.35 22.46
C ASN A 338 -27.47 5.83 21.15
N PHE A 339 -26.93 4.92 20.35
CA PHE A 339 -26.27 5.26 19.09
C PHE A 339 -27.27 5.41 17.95
N THR A 340 -27.02 6.32 17.03
CA THR A 340 -27.82 6.44 15.80
C THR A 340 -27.44 5.36 14.78
N PRO A 341 -28.24 5.14 13.71
CA PRO A 341 -27.87 4.23 12.64
C PRO A 341 -26.53 4.59 11.98
N GLU A 342 -26.23 5.87 11.79
CA GLU A 342 -24.95 6.33 11.24
C GLU A 342 -23.78 5.99 12.18
N GLU A 343 -23.95 6.22 13.48
CA GLU A 343 -22.94 5.87 14.49
C GLU A 343 -22.66 4.36 14.50
N LEU A 344 -23.70 3.53 14.43
CA LEU A 344 -23.55 2.06 14.33
C LEU A 344 -22.94 1.62 13.00
N TYR A 345 -23.30 2.27 11.88
CA TYR A 345 -22.69 2.04 10.57
C TYR A 345 -21.17 2.25 10.63
N TYR A 346 -20.74 3.36 11.23
CA TYR A 346 -19.31 3.66 11.40
C TYR A 346 -18.62 2.73 12.40
N LEU A 347 -19.30 2.15 13.38
CA LEU A 347 -18.71 1.03 14.13
C LEU A 347 -18.47 -0.16 13.20
N ILE A 348 -19.47 -0.58 12.43
CA ILE A 348 -19.37 -1.75 11.54
C ILE A 348 -18.22 -1.59 10.54
N VAL A 349 -18.19 -0.50 9.76
CA VAL A 349 -17.18 -0.36 8.69
C VAL A 349 -15.76 -0.13 9.22
N ASN A 350 -15.59 0.33 10.45
CA ASN A 350 -14.28 0.47 11.09
C ASN A 350 -13.86 -0.79 11.87
N GLY A 351 -14.78 -1.72 12.10
CA GLY A 351 -14.57 -2.88 12.97
C GLY A 351 -14.17 -4.17 12.26
N GLN A 352 -14.03 -4.18 10.94
CA GLN A 352 -13.84 -5.41 10.14
C GLN A 352 -12.80 -6.39 10.71
N GLU A 353 -11.70 -5.88 11.26
CA GLU A 353 -10.59 -6.70 11.78
C GLU A 353 -10.85 -7.31 13.15
N GLU A 354 -11.70 -6.70 13.98
CA GLU A 354 -11.87 -7.07 15.40
C GLU A 354 -13.27 -7.58 15.73
N LEU A 355 -14.28 -7.11 15.00
CA LEU A 355 -15.69 -7.33 15.31
C LEU A 355 -16.05 -8.83 15.33
N TYR A 356 -16.66 -9.29 16.43
CA TYR A 356 -17.11 -10.68 16.47
C TYR A 356 -18.36 -10.86 15.62
N THR A 357 -18.54 -12.05 15.04
CA THR A 357 -19.80 -12.40 14.36
C THR A 357 -21.00 -12.16 15.25
N SER A 358 -20.95 -12.59 16.52
CA SER A 358 -22.03 -12.38 17.50
C SER A 358 -22.24 -10.92 17.91
N SER A 359 -21.24 -10.07 17.70
CA SER A 359 -21.33 -8.61 17.89
C SER A 359 -21.92 -7.94 16.66
N TYR A 360 -21.58 -8.39 15.46
CA TYR A 360 -22.19 -7.91 14.21
C TYR A 360 -23.68 -8.23 14.14
N THR A 361 -24.03 -9.52 14.28
CA THR A 361 -25.39 -10.05 14.25
C THR A 361 -25.49 -11.31 15.12
N ASN A 362 -26.63 -11.56 15.74
CA ASN A 362 -26.81 -12.77 16.55
C ASN A 362 -28.23 -13.31 16.51
N HIS A 363 -28.43 -14.51 17.06
CA HIS A 363 -29.73 -15.19 17.08
C HIS A 363 -30.83 -14.42 17.84
N ASN A 364 -30.46 -13.41 18.65
CA ASN A 364 -31.39 -12.53 19.34
C ASN A 364 -31.70 -11.24 18.56
N ASN A 365 -31.17 -11.10 17.34
CA ASN A 365 -31.26 -9.89 16.51
C ASN A 365 -30.82 -8.63 17.28
N ALA A 366 -29.75 -8.75 18.06
CA ALA A 366 -29.24 -7.69 18.94
C ALA A 366 -27.84 -7.19 18.55
N GLY A 367 -27.24 -7.71 17.48
CA GLY A 367 -25.93 -7.24 17.01
C GLY A 367 -25.95 -5.79 16.52
N LEU A 368 -24.78 -5.22 16.24
CA LEU A 368 -24.66 -3.86 15.74
C LEU A 368 -25.44 -3.64 14.44
N TYR A 369 -25.39 -4.59 13.51
CA TYR A 369 -26.17 -4.54 12.27
C TYR A 369 -27.67 -4.57 12.56
N ASP A 370 -28.10 -5.49 13.42
CA ASP A 370 -29.51 -5.68 13.76
C ASP A 370 -30.08 -4.42 14.42
N GLN A 371 -29.34 -3.84 15.37
CA GLN A 371 -29.72 -2.60 16.04
C GLN A 371 -29.71 -1.39 15.10
N MET A 372 -28.76 -1.32 14.18
CA MET A 372 -28.71 -0.26 13.16
C MET A 372 -29.95 -0.28 12.28
N MET A 373 -30.29 -1.46 11.74
CA MET A 373 -31.49 -1.62 10.91
C MET A 373 -32.79 -1.40 11.70
N ALA A 374 -32.86 -1.86 12.95
CA ALA A 374 -34.03 -1.65 13.81
C ALA A 374 -34.24 -0.16 14.20
N ARG A 375 -33.17 0.63 14.28
CA ARG A 375 -33.24 2.08 14.61
C ARG A 375 -33.52 2.96 13.40
N MET A 376 -33.35 2.44 12.19
CA MET A 376 -33.74 3.12 10.95
C MET A 376 -35.27 3.24 10.85
N LYS A 377 -35.76 4.43 10.51
CA LYS A 377 -37.19 4.72 10.36
C LYS A 377 -37.44 5.49 9.06
N PRO A 378 -37.94 4.84 7.98
CA PRO A 378 -38.23 3.41 7.85
C PRO A 378 -36.93 2.56 7.81
N PRO A 379 -37.00 1.24 8.09
CA PRO A 379 -35.83 0.35 8.10
C PRO A 379 -35.37 0.00 6.68
N ARG A 380 -34.89 1.01 5.94
CA ARG A 380 -34.45 0.86 4.55
C ARG A 380 -32.95 1.11 4.40
N GLY A 381 -32.27 0.15 3.79
CA GLY A 381 -30.82 0.23 3.55
C GLY A 381 -30.41 1.32 2.56
N ASP A 382 -31.25 1.64 1.56
CA ASP A 382 -30.96 2.75 0.64
C ASP A 382 -30.96 4.10 1.36
N SER A 383 -31.89 4.30 2.29
CA SER A 383 -31.97 5.50 3.13
C SER A 383 -30.80 5.60 4.10
N LEU A 384 -30.35 4.47 4.67
CA LEU A 384 -29.14 4.43 5.50
C LEU A 384 -27.91 4.89 4.71
N LEU A 385 -27.70 4.36 3.50
CA LEU A 385 -26.55 4.74 2.67
C LEU A 385 -26.59 6.20 2.25
N MET A 386 -27.77 6.78 2.04
CA MET A 386 -27.91 8.23 1.83
C MET A 386 -27.52 9.04 3.06
N LEU A 387 -27.89 8.62 4.28
CA LEU A 387 -27.53 9.32 5.52
C LEU A 387 -26.01 9.39 5.73
N VAL A 388 -25.28 8.35 5.30
CA VAL A 388 -23.82 8.30 5.41
C VAL A 388 -23.11 8.72 4.11
N GLU A 389 -23.82 9.34 3.16
CA GLU A 389 -23.25 9.87 1.92
C GLU A 389 -22.51 8.81 1.07
N PHE A 390 -22.96 7.55 1.17
CA PHE A 390 -22.32 6.36 0.62
C PHE A 390 -20.85 6.20 1.04
N ASP A 391 -20.42 6.81 2.16
CA ASP A 391 -19.05 6.65 2.65
C ASP A 391 -18.75 5.17 2.91
N ARG A 392 -17.69 4.65 2.29
CA ARG A 392 -17.23 3.26 2.44
C ARG A 392 -18.33 2.21 2.26
N PHE A 393 -19.33 2.49 1.42
CA PHE A 393 -20.45 1.56 1.19
C PHE A 393 -19.99 0.20 0.66
N LYS A 394 -18.88 0.14 -0.11
CA LYS A 394 -18.33 -1.13 -0.60
C LYS A 394 -17.87 -2.02 0.55
N LYS A 395 -17.10 -1.46 1.49
CA LYS A 395 -16.69 -2.14 2.72
C LYS A 395 -17.90 -2.62 3.54
N PHE A 396 -18.94 -1.79 3.66
CA PHE A 396 -20.18 -2.21 4.31
C PHE A 396 -20.87 -3.39 3.60
N ILE A 397 -20.96 -3.38 2.28
CA ILE A 397 -21.53 -4.49 1.50
C ILE A 397 -20.68 -5.76 1.63
N ALA A 398 -19.35 -5.63 1.64
CA ALA A 398 -18.44 -6.73 1.88
C ALA A 398 -18.63 -7.34 3.28
N MET A 399 -18.77 -6.50 4.31
CA MET A 399 -19.11 -6.92 5.67
C MET A 399 -20.46 -7.65 5.70
N ALA A 400 -21.51 -7.08 5.11
CA ALA A 400 -22.81 -7.72 5.04
C ALA A 400 -22.76 -9.07 4.31
N ALA A 401 -21.93 -9.22 3.29
CA ALA A 401 -21.72 -10.49 2.59
C ALA A 401 -20.93 -11.51 3.46
N GLY A 402 -19.90 -11.05 4.17
CA GLY A 402 -19.08 -11.88 5.06
C GLY A 402 -19.87 -12.41 6.27
N TYR A 403 -20.74 -11.57 6.83
CA TYR A 403 -21.62 -11.91 7.94
C TYR A 403 -23.01 -12.40 7.50
N ASN A 404 -23.22 -12.73 6.22
CA ASN A 404 -24.45 -13.31 5.67
C ASN A 404 -25.73 -12.47 5.92
N THR A 405 -25.62 -11.15 6.02
CA THR A 405 -26.76 -10.22 6.11
C THR A 405 -26.99 -9.41 4.83
N LEU A 406 -26.21 -9.64 3.77
CA LEU A 406 -26.36 -8.92 2.50
C LEU A 406 -27.75 -9.09 1.88
N ASP A 407 -28.27 -10.32 1.85
CA ASP A 407 -29.61 -10.59 1.29
C ASP A 407 -30.72 -9.87 2.07
N ASP A 408 -30.59 -9.80 3.40
CA ASP A 408 -31.52 -9.06 4.26
C ASP A 408 -31.43 -7.54 3.98
N PHE A 409 -30.20 -7.01 3.91
CA PHE A 409 -29.95 -5.61 3.61
C PHE A 409 -30.51 -5.19 2.24
N LEU A 410 -30.28 -5.99 1.19
CA LEU A 410 -30.77 -5.68 -0.16
C LEU A 410 -32.29 -5.75 -0.25
N LYS A 411 -32.95 -6.64 0.51
CA LYS A 411 -34.43 -6.73 0.56
C LYS A 411 -35.08 -5.57 1.30
N SER A 412 -34.32 -4.85 2.13
CA SER A 412 -34.83 -3.67 2.85
C SER A 412 -35.04 -2.43 1.96
N MET A 413 -34.60 -2.46 0.70
CA MET A 413 -34.70 -1.33 -0.24
C MET A 413 -35.44 -1.72 -1.54
N ASP A 414 -35.73 -0.72 -2.37
CA ASP A 414 -36.36 -0.97 -3.67
C ASP A 414 -35.45 -1.85 -4.57
N PRO A 415 -35.99 -2.84 -5.31
CA PRO A 415 -35.19 -3.71 -6.17
C PRO A 415 -34.32 -2.97 -7.20
N SER A 416 -34.77 -1.82 -7.71
CA SER A 416 -33.98 -1.02 -8.64
C SER A 416 -32.79 -0.34 -7.95
N ASN A 417 -32.97 0.11 -6.71
CA ASN A 417 -31.90 0.67 -5.87
C ASN A 417 -30.90 -0.42 -5.47
N ALA A 418 -31.37 -1.60 -5.09
CA ALA A 418 -30.50 -2.75 -4.79
C ALA A 418 -29.63 -3.14 -5.99
N ASN A 419 -30.22 -3.25 -7.19
CA ASN A 419 -29.46 -3.53 -8.41
C ASN A 419 -28.46 -2.42 -8.74
N TYR A 420 -28.84 -1.15 -8.58
CA TYR A 420 -27.95 -0.02 -8.83
C TYR A 420 -26.78 0.02 -7.83
N LEU A 421 -27.05 -0.25 -6.55
CA LEU A 421 -26.05 -0.37 -5.50
C LEU A 421 -25.04 -1.47 -5.83
N MET A 422 -25.53 -2.66 -6.21
CA MET A 422 -24.67 -3.79 -6.56
C MET A 422 -23.89 -3.56 -7.86
N LYS A 423 -24.45 -2.80 -8.82
CA LYS A 423 -23.69 -2.30 -9.97
C LYS A 423 -22.55 -1.38 -9.55
N LYS A 424 -22.81 -0.43 -8.64
CA LYS A 424 -21.78 0.49 -8.13
C LYS A 424 -20.73 -0.24 -7.29
N TYR A 425 -21.13 -1.26 -6.56
CA TYR A 425 -20.25 -2.11 -5.77
C TYR A 425 -19.16 -2.73 -6.65
N VAL A 426 -19.53 -3.27 -7.81
CA VAL A 426 -18.58 -3.87 -8.76
C VAL A 426 -17.98 -2.88 -9.76
N SER A 427 -18.15 -1.56 -9.58
CA SER A 427 -17.64 -0.56 -10.54
C SER A 427 -16.50 0.26 -9.96
N SER A 428 -15.67 0.84 -10.85
CA SER A 428 -14.56 1.73 -10.49
C SER A 428 -13.55 1.14 -9.51
N LEU A 429 -13.39 -0.20 -9.50
CA LEU A 429 -12.43 -0.91 -8.65
C LEU A 429 -10.97 -0.54 -8.99
N GLU A 430 -10.72 -0.11 -10.22
CA GLU A 430 -9.42 0.34 -10.71
C GLU A 430 -8.96 1.68 -10.13
N LYS A 431 -9.88 2.45 -9.55
CA LYS A 431 -9.60 3.77 -8.98
C LYS A 431 -9.18 3.73 -7.52
N ALA A 432 -9.38 2.61 -6.83
CA ALA A 432 -8.87 2.42 -5.48
C ALA A 432 -7.33 2.41 -5.50
N GLU A 433 -6.70 2.96 -4.46
CA GLU A 433 -5.23 2.97 -4.35
C GLU A 433 -4.71 1.53 -4.21
N ASP A 434 -5.36 0.73 -3.38
CA ASP A 434 -5.07 -0.69 -3.14
C ASP A 434 -6.07 -1.64 -3.83
N LEU A 435 -6.00 -2.93 -3.50
CA LEU A 435 -6.86 -3.98 -4.05
C LEU A 435 -8.05 -4.32 -3.13
N GLU A 436 -8.22 -3.63 -1.99
CA GLU A 436 -9.22 -3.99 -0.97
C GLU A 436 -10.61 -4.10 -1.60
N ASP A 437 -11.04 -3.06 -2.32
CA ASP A 437 -12.32 -3.02 -3.04
C ASP A 437 -12.52 -4.22 -3.98
N ALA A 438 -11.49 -4.61 -4.74
CA ALA A 438 -11.59 -5.69 -5.71
C ALA A 438 -11.63 -7.07 -5.03
N VAL A 439 -10.85 -7.23 -3.96
CA VAL A 439 -10.82 -8.43 -3.13
C VAL A 439 -12.16 -8.61 -2.42
N ASP A 440 -12.71 -7.53 -1.86
CA ASP A 440 -14.02 -7.51 -1.21
C ASP A 440 -15.15 -7.93 -2.17
N VAL A 441 -15.10 -7.45 -3.42
CA VAL A 441 -16.04 -7.87 -4.48
C VAL A 441 -15.89 -9.36 -4.80
N ALA A 442 -14.66 -9.84 -5.02
CA ALA A 442 -14.40 -11.26 -5.30
C ALA A 442 -14.92 -12.15 -4.16
N ASN A 443 -14.70 -11.71 -2.92
CA ASN A 443 -15.10 -12.39 -1.70
C ASN A 443 -16.62 -12.44 -1.52
N SER A 444 -17.29 -11.31 -1.76
CA SER A 444 -18.74 -11.20 -1.59
C SER A 444 -19.51 -12.08 -2.56
N PHE A 445 -18.95 -12.33 -3.75
CA PHE A 445 -19.59 -13.14 -4.78
C PHE A 445 -19.89 -14.57 -4.30
N GLY A 446 -18.96 -15.17 -3.55
CA GLY A 446 -19.13 -16.51 -2.96
C GLY A 446 -20.18 -16.58 -1.84
N SER A 447 -20.76 -15.46 -1.43
CA SER A 447 -21.83 -15.40 -0.41
C SER A 447 -23.21 -15.04 -1.01
N ILE A 448 -23.28 -14.58 -2.26
CA ILE A 448 -24.56 -14.23 -2.89
C ILE A 448 -25.27 -15.50 -3.37
N ARG A 449 -26.52 -15.70 -2.94
CA ARG A 449 -27.32 -16.89 -3.31
C ARG A 449 -28.32 -16.61 -4.45
N ASP A 450 -28.67 -15.35 -4.68
CA ASP A 450 -29.61 -14.98 -5.75
C ASP A 450 -28.98 -15.12 -7.14
N ALA A 451 -29.43 -16.13 -7.89
CA ALA A 451 -28.96 -16.41 -9.24
C ALA A 451 -29.17 -15.24 -10.23
N LYS A 452 -30.23 -14.44 -10.07
CA LYS A 452 -30.47 -13.27 -10.93
C LYS A 452 -29.46 -12.17 -10.63
N LEU A 453 -29.20 -11.90 -9.35
CA LEU A 453 -28.19 -10.93 -8.94
C LEU A 453 -26.79 -11.35 -9.39
N LEU A 454 -26.43 -12.62 -9.23
CA LEU A 454 -25.15 -13.16 -9.71
C LEU A 454 -25.00 -13.00 -11.23
N ALA A 455 -26.05 -13.28 -12.02
CA ALA A 455 -26.03 -13.09 -13.48
C ALA A 455 -25.86 -11.60 -13.85
N PHE A 456 -26.56 -10.70 -13.16
CA PHE A 456 -26.43 -9.26 -13.35
C PHE A 456 -25.02 -8.75 -13.03
N LEU A 457 -24.42 -9.18 -11.92
CA LEU A 457 -23.07 -8.78 -11.53
C LEU A 457 -22.00 -9.25 -12.53
N ARG A 458 -22.14 -10.45 -13.10
CA ARG A 458 -21.28 -10.94 -14.18
C ARG A 458 -21.35 -10.03 -15.41
N GLU A 459 -22.56 -9.65 -15.82
CA GLU A 459 -22.76 -8.75 -16.94
C GLU A 459 -22.11 -7.37 -16.70
N GLU A 460 -22.24 -6.82 -15.48
CA GLU A 460 -21.62 -5.55 -15.13
C GLU A 460 -20.08 -5.64 -15.06
N VAL A 461 -19.50 -6.75 -14.60
CA VAL A 461 -18.05 -6.99 -14.66
C VAL A 461 -17.56 -7.04 -16.12
N ALA A 462 -18.27 -7.76 -17.00
CA ALA A 462 -17.93 -7.81 -18.42
C ALA A 462 -18.02 -6.43 -19.09
N LYS A 463 -19.02 -5.61 -18.73
CA LYS A 463 -19.16 -4.22 -19.21
C LYS A 463 -17.99 -3.34 -18.76
N ASN A 464 -17.58 -3.44 -17.49
CA ASN A 464 -16.45 -2.68 -16.97
C ASN A 464 -15.13 -3.09 -17.65
N TYR A 465 -14.90 -4.39 -17.85
CA TYR A 465 -13.75 -4.87 -18.62
C TYR A 465 -13.71 -4.28 -20.03
N ALA A 466 -14.82 -4.37 -20.78
CA ALA A 466 -14.91 -3.84 -22.14
C ALA A 466 -14.71 -2.31 -22.20
N TYR A 467 -15.20 -1.58 -21.20
CA TYR A 467 -15.00 -0.13 -21.08
C TYR A 467 -13.54 0.23 -20.85
N LEU A 468 -12.87 -0.45 -19.92
CA LEU A 468 -11.48 -0.18 -19.55
C LEU A 468 -10.50 -0.66 -20.61
N SER A 469 -10.82 -1.74 -21.33
CA SER A 469 -10.10 -2.18 -22.52
C SER A 469 -10.06 -1.11 -23.61
N LYS A 470 -11.19 -0.44 -23.89
CA LYS A 470 -11.25 0.69 -24.84
C LYS A 470 -10.40 1.88 -24.38
N LYS A 471 -10.30 2.10 -23.07
CA LYS A 471 -9.44 3.14 -22.48
C LYS A 471 -7.97 2.75 -22.35
N LYS A 472 -7.62 1.50 -22.63
CA LYS A 472 -6.28 0.93 -22.39
C LYS A 472 -5.84 1.09 -20.93
N ASP A 473 -6.77 1.01 -19.99
CA ASP A 473 -6.47 1.05 -18.56
C ASP A 473 -6.01 -0.34 -18.11
N ARG A 474 -4.68 -0.51 -17.96
CA ARG A 474 -4.06 -1.80 -17.64
C ARG A 474 -4.55 -2.35 -16.30
N ARG A 475 -4.54 -1.53 -15.25
CA ARG A 475 -4.94 -1.94 -13.89
C ARG A 475 -6.38 -2.43 -13.91
N GLY A 476 -7.26 -1.66 -14.54
CA GLY A 476 -8.66 -2.02 -14.71
C GLY A 476 -8.85 -3.32 -15.48
N MET A 477 -8.20 -3.47 -16.63
CA MET A 477 -8.30 -4.70 -17.42
C MET A 477 -7.96 -5.95 -16.59
N VAL A 478 -6.85 -5.95 -15.85
CA VAL A 478 -6.45 -7.09 -15.01
C VAL A 478 -7.50 -7.36 -13.94
N ILE A 479 -7.95 -6.34 -13.20
CA ILE A 479 -8.95 -6.51 -12.14
C ILE A 479 -10.23 -7.18 -12.66
N TYR A 480 -10.81 -6.66 -13.76
CA TYR A 480 -12.07 -7.19 -14.26
C TYR A 480 -11.93 -8.51 -15.03
N GLU A 481 -10.78 -8.77 -15.64
CA GLU A 481 -10.47 -10.07 -16.24
C GLU A 481 -10.38 -11.17 -15.18
N LEU A 482 -9.73 -10.86 -14.05
CA LEU A 482 -9.67 -11.76 -12.90
C LEU A 482 -11.05 -12.01 -12.31
N LEU A 483 -11.83 -10.96 -12.03
CA LEU A 483 -13.19 -11.10 -11.52
C LEU A 483 -14.08 -11.91 -12.46
N GLY A 484 -14.06 -11.60 -13.77
CA GLY A 484 -14.82 -12.35 -14.76
C GLY A 484 -14.43 -13.84 -14.79
N SER A 485 -13.13 -14.12 -14.74
CA SER A 485 -12.61 -15.49 -14.70
C SER A 485 -13.07 -16.27 -13.48
N LEU A 486 -13.06 -15.65 -12.30
CA LEU A 486 -13.54 -16.27 -11.06
C LEU A 486 -15.06 -16.51 -11.12
N PHE A 487 -15.81 -15.62 -11.76
CA PHE A 487 -17.28 -15.71 -11.81
C PHE A 487 -17.80 -16.69 -12.85
N ASP A 488 -17.09 -16.87 -13.96
CA ASP A 488 -17.43 -17.80 -15.04
C ASP A 488 -17.28 -19.26 -14.58
N THR A 489 -16.18 -19.57 -13.87
CA THR A 489 -15.89 -20.92 -13.35
C THR A 489 -16.95 -21.43 -12.36
N GLU A 490 -17.66 -20.53 -11.67
CA GLU A 490 -18.77 -20.90 -10.79
C GLU A 490 -20.01 -21.42 -11.57
N THR A 491 -20.17 -21.06 -12.84
CA THR A 491 -21.38 -21.39 -13.63
C THR A 491 -21.32 -22.75 -14.32
N GLU A 492 -20.13 -23.30 -14.54
CA GLU A 492 -19.98 -24.55 -15.26
C GLU A 492 -20.49 -25.74 -14.43
N LYS A 493 -21.26 -26.64 -15.05
CA LYS A 493 -21.71 -27.88 -14.40
C LYS A 493 -20.60 -28.94 -14.48
N THR A 494 -19.43 -28.60 -13.97
CA THR A 494 -18.24 -29.45 -13.92
C THR A 494 -17.85 -29.74 -12.47
N SER A 495 -17.00 -30.74 -12.24
CA SER A 495 -16.54 -31.07 -10.89
C SER A 495 -15.68 -29.95 -10.30
N ASP A 496 -15.71 -29.75 -8.99
CA ASP A 496 -14.89 -28.74 -8.29
C ASP A 496 -13.38 -28.89 -8.60
N SER A 497 -12.91 -30.13 -8.84
CA SER A 497 -11.52 -30.38 -9.25
C SER A 497 -11.20 -29.85 -10.65
N THR A 498 -12.11 -30.03 -11.60
CA THR A 498 -11.96 -29.52 -12.96
C THR A 498 -11.90 -28.00 -12.95
N LYS A 499 -12.86 -27.37 -12.27
CA LYS A 499 -12.93 -25.91 -12.13
C LYS A 499 -11.67 -25.30 -11.55
N ALA A 500 -11.16 -25.88 -10.45
CA ALA A 500 -9.96 -25.37 -9.80
C ALA A 500 -8.72 -25.51 -10.69
N THR A 501 -8.63 -26.58 -11.48
CA THR A 501 -7.52 -26.80 -12.42
C THR A 501 -7.57 -25.82 -13.59
N GLU A 502 -8.75 -25.63 -14.18
CA GLU A 502 -8.98 -24.68 -15.27
C GLU A 502 -8.72 -23.24 -14.82
N MET A 503 -9.19 -22.88 -13.61
CA MET A 503 -8.93 -21.58 -13.00
C MET A 503 -7.43 -21.36 -12.79
N ALA A 504 -6.71 -22.30 -12.16
CA ALA A 504 -5.28 -22.18 -11.96
C ALA A 504 -4.54 -22.02 -13.29
N THR A 505 -4.92 -22.80 -14.31
CA THR A 505 -4.32 -22.71 -15.66
C THR A 505 -4.60 -21.36 -16.32
N LYS A 506 -5.86 -20.90 -16.31
CA LYS A 506 -6.28 -19.62 -16.90
C LYS A 506 -5.56 -18.44 -16.24
N LEU A 507 -5.39 -18.50 -14.91
CA LEU A 507 -4.75 -17.46 -14.11
C LEU A 507 -3.23 -17.62 -13.98
N LYS A 508 -2.63 -18.64 -14.63
CA LYS A 508 -1.21 -18.99 -14.53
C LYS A 508 -0.72 -19.16 -13.08
N LEU A 509 -1.57 -19.73 -12.24
CA LEU A 509 -1.26 -20.03 -10.84
C LEU A 509 -0.75 -21.47 -10.68
N PRO A 510 0.07 -21.75 -9.65
CA PRO A 510 0.26 -23.10 -9.15
C PRO A 510 -1.08 -23.77 -8.80
N PRO A 511 -1.12 -25.11 -8.66
CA PRO A 511 -2.34 -25.82 -8.29
C PRO A 511 -2.99 -25.25 -7.03
N ILE A 512 -4.23 -24.77 -7.13
CA ILE A 512 -4.98 -24.19 -5.99
C ILE A 512 -5.82 -25.23 -5.23
N ASN A 513 -6.05 -26.40 -5.85
CA ASN A 513 -6.81 -27.52 -5.30
C ASN A 513 -5.97 -28.53 -4.54
N SER A 514 -4.64 -28.44 -4.57
CA SER A 514 -3.80 -29.39 -3.85
C SER A 514 -2.49 -28.81 -3.36
N VAL A 515 -1.95 -29.41 -2.30
CA VAL A 515 -0.59 -29.18 -1.80
C VAL A 515 0.16 -30.49 -1.86
N THR A 516 1.33 -30.49 -2.49
CA THR A 516 2.13 -31.72 -2.62
C THR A 516 2.79 -32.05 -1.29
N TYR A 517 2.83 -33.33 -0.93
CA TYR A 517 3.46 -33.79 0.30
C TYR A 517 4.93 -33.34 0.39
N SER A 518 5.66 -33.40 -0.74
CA SER A 518 7.06 -32.99 -0.82
C SER A 518 7.27 -31.50 -0.54
N SER A 519 6.33 -30.64 -0.91
CA SER A 519 6.42 -29.19 -0.65
C SER A 519 6.27 -28.81 0.83
N LEU A 520 5.80 -29.74 1.66
CA LEU A 520 5.62 -29.56 3.10
C LEU A 520 6.82 -30.05 3.92
N LEU A 521 7.76 -30.76 3.29
CA LEU A 521 8.93 -31.30 3.97
C LEU A 521 9.93 -30.20 4.29
N ASN A 522 10.47 -30.23 5.51
CA ASN A 522 11.70 -29.52 5.83
C ASN A 522 12.93 -30.28 5.29
N ASP A 523 14.11 -29.71 5.50
CA ASP A 523 15.39 -30.27 5.02
C ASP A 523 15.71 -31.67 5.59
N SER A 524 15.08 -32.04 6.71
CA SER A 524 15.19 -33.38 7.33
C SER A 524 14.13 -34.37 6.81
N GLY A 525 13.34 -34.00 5.81
CA GLY A 525 12.27 -34.84 5.25
C GLY A 525 11.07 -35.00 6.19
N ARG A 526 10.84 -34.05 7.10
CA ARG A 526 9.76 -34.05 8.10
C ARG A 526 8.80 -32.90 7.87
N ILE A 527 7.51 -33.13 8.06
CA ILE A 527 6.51 -32.05 8.10
C ILE A 527 6.47 -31.47 9.51
N ILE A 528 6.58 -30.15 9.60
CA ILE A 528 6.49 -29.40 10.85
C ILE A 528 5.20 -28.59 10.87
N GLN A 529 4.42 -28.74 11.93
CA GLN A 529 3.22 -27.95 12.18
C GLN A 529 3.36 -27.12 13.44
N GLN A 530 2.76 -25.93 13.45
CA GLN A 530 2.59 -25.09 14.64
C GLN A 530 1.10 -24.83 14.87
N VAL A 531 0.62 -25.11 16.07
CA VAL A 531 -0.78 -24.99 16.47
C VAL A 531 -0.88 -24.02 17.64
N PHE A 532 -1.75 -23.01 17.48
CA PHE A 532 -1.93 -21.91 18.42
C PHE A 532 -3.20 -22.11 19.24
N PHE A 533 -3.05 -22.22 20.57
CA PHE A 533 -4.14 -22.25 21.55
C PHE A 533 -4.05 -21.05 22.49
N TYR A 534 -5.17 -20.69 23.12
CA TYR A 534 -5.28 -19.47 23.92
C TYR A 534 -5.84 -19.76 25.31
N GLY A 535 -5.61 -18.84 26.25
CA GLY A 535 -5.85 -19.04 27.68
C GLY A 535 -7.31 -19.00 28.11
N ASP A 536 -8.23 -18.71 27.19
CA ASP A 536 -9.66 -18.69 27.46
C ASP A 536 -10.29 -20.10 27.52
N LYS A 537 -11.57 -20.15 27.89
CA LYS A 537 -12.32 -21.41 28.03
C LYS A 537 -12.38 -22.21 26.72
N ASP A 538 -12.58 -21.56 25.57
CA ASP A 538 -12.65 -22.25 24.29
C ASP A 538 -11.28 -22.81 23.89
N GLY A 539 -10.20 -22.09 24.14
CA GLY A 539 -8.82 -22.52 23.91
C GLY A 539 -8.45 -23.73 24.75
N HIS A 540 -8.83 -23.75 26.03
CA HIS A 540 -8.70 -24.92 26.89
C HIS A 540 -9.49 -26.14 26.36
N ASP A 541 -10.77 -25.96 26.05
CA ASP A 541 -11.63 -27.04 25.53
C ASP A 541 -11.17 -27.53 24.15
N SER A 542 -10.68 -26.63 23.30
CA SER A 542 -10.11 -26.90 21.99
C SER A 542 -8.81 -27.68 22.11
N TYR A 543 -7.92 -27.33 23.04
CA TYR A 543 -6.68 -28.07 23.29
C TYR A 543 -6.97 -29.49 23.80
N ILE A 544 -7.91 -29.65 24.75
CA ILE A 544 -8.30 -30.97 25.26
C ILE A 544 -8.85 -31.84 24.12
N SER A 545 -9.74 -31.27 23.29
CA SER A 545 -10.26 -31.98 22.11
C SER A 545 -9.13 -32.39 21.17
N PHE A 546 -8.26 -31.45 20.82
CA PHE A 546 -7.14 -31.64 19.91
C PHE A 546 -6.21 -32.78 20.35
N MET A 547 -5.87 -32.82 21.64
CA MET A 547 -5.04 -33.88 22.20
C MET A 547 -5.67 -35.28 22.06
N GLY A 548 -7.00 -35.37 21.93
CA GLY A 548 -7.72 -36.63 21.67
C GLY A 548 -7.42 -37.26 20.31
N ASN A 549 -6.82 -36.53 19.36
CA ASN A 549 -6.49 -37.04 18.02
C ASN A 549 -5.22 -37.91 17.98
N PHE A 550 -4.43 -37.96 19.05
CA PHE A 550 -3.07 -38.49 19.03
C PHE A 550 -2.93 -39.75 19.90
N PRO A 551 -3.46 -40.91 19.47
CA PRO A 551 -3.34 -42.15 20.23
C PRO A 551 -1.87 -42.59 20.34
N ALA A 552 -1.49 -43.08 21.53
CA ALA A 552 -0.12 -43.49 21.84
C ALA A 552 0.42 -44.62 20.94
N SER A 553 -0.46 -45.37 20.27
CA SER A 553 -0.09 -46.39 19.29
C SER A 553 0.49 -45.81 17.99
N GLU A 554 0.24 -44.53 17.71
CA GLU A 554 0.65 -43.86 16.46
C GLU A 554 1.48 -42.60 16.68
N TRP A 555 1.41 -42.03 17.90
CA TRP A 555 2.05 -40.77 18.26
C TRP A 555 2.80 -40.85 19.59
N ARG A 556 3.91 -40.12 19.67
CA ARG A 556 4.62 -39.81 20.91
C ARG A 556 4.33 -38.37 21.29
N VAL A 557 3.90 -38.16 22.54
CA VAL A 557 3.60 -36.83 23.08
C VAL A 557 4.56 -36.52 24.23
N THR A 558 5.22 -35.37 24.16
CA THR A 558 6.05 -34.83 25.24
C THR A 558 5.65 -33.40 25.53
N LYS A 559 5.53 -33.04 26.81
CA LYS A 559 5.06 -31.72 27.25
C LYS A 559 6.09 -31.07 28.16
N ASN A 560 6.33 -29.78 27.98
CA ASN A 560 7.11 -28.96 28.90
C ASN A 560 6.22 -27.88 29.55
N LYS A 561 6.83 -26.83 30.12
CA LYS A 561 6.12 -25.73 30.77
C LYS A 561 5.23 -24.92 29.81
N TYR A 562 5.60 -24.80 28.53
CA TYR A 562 5.02 -23.84 27.59
C TYR A 562 4.35 -24.48 26.37
N TRP A 563 4.79 -25.66 25.93
CA TRP A 563 4.23 -26.33 24.75
C TRP A 563 4.25 -27.85 24.87
N THR A 564 3.54 -28.47 23.93
CA THR A 564 3.48 -29.91 23.69
C THR A 564 4.10 -30.19 22.32
N VAL A 565 4.97 -31.20 22.28
CA VAL A 565 5.54 -31.74 21.05
C VAL A 565 4.89 -33.10 20.78
N ILE A 566 4.25 -33.23 19.63
CA ILE A 566 3.54 -34.43 19.20
C ILE A 566 4.24 -34.95 17.95
N THR A 567 4.80 -36.15 18.01
CA THR A 567 5.63 -36.73 16.94
C THR A 567 5.06 -38.05 16.47
N SER A 568 4.90 -38.22 15.16
CA SER A 568 4.43 -39.49 14.62
C SER A 568 5.49 -40.59 14.85
N ILE A 569 5.04 -41.75 15.32
CA ILE A 569 5.86 -42.97 15.43
C ILE A 569 5.46 -44.02 14.40
N LYS A 570 4.32 -43.83 13.72
CA LYS A 570 3.83 -44.69 12.64
C LYS A 570 3.43 -43.84 11.43
N GLY A 571 3.86 -44.27 10.24
CA GLY A 571 3.64 -43.53 8.99
C GLY A 571 4.84 -42.64 8.66
N LYS A 572 4.59 -41.55 7.95
CA LYS A 572 5.60 -40.55 7.60
C LYS A 572 5.91 -39.62 8.79
N PRO A 573 7.14 -39.06 8.86
CA PRO A 573 7.57 -38.23 9.97
C PRO A 573 6.86 -36.87 9.98
N ILE A 574 6.11 -36.62 11.05
CA ILE A 574 5.43 -35.36 11.35
C ILE A 574 5.80 -34.96 12.78
N THR A 575 6.03 -33.68 13.00
CA THR A 575 6.13 -33.09 14.33
C THR A 575 5.22 -31.88 14.42
N ILE A 576 4.37 -31.87 15.44
CA ILE A 576 3.44 -30.79 15.74
C ILE A 576 3.90 -30.13 17.04
N TYR A 577 4.09 -28.82 16.98
CA TYR A 577 4.33 -27.97 18.13
C TYR A 577 3.04 -27.24 18.48
N ALA A 578 2.48 -27.53 19.64
CA ALA A 578 1.25 -26.89 20.13
C ALA A 578 1.55 -26.16 21.44
N ASN A 579 1.40 -24.84 21.49
CA ASN A 579 1.55 -24.12 22.75
C ASN A 579 0.45 -24.56 23.73
N LEU A 580 0.73 -24.46 25.02
CA LEU A 580 -0.27 -24.73 26.05
C LEU A 580 -1.21 -23.52 26.17
N PRO A 581 -2.52 -23.74 26.32
CA PRO A 581 -3.46 -22.69 26.71
C PRO A 581 -3.22 -22.37 28.19
N ILE A 582 -2.21 -21.56 28.50
CA ILE A 582 -2.00 -21.06 29.86
C ILE A 582 -2.99 -19.92 30.07
N GLU A 583 -3.60 -19.81 31.26
CA GLU A 583 -4.56 -18.74 31.57
C GLU A 583 -4.00 -17.37 31.19
N GLU A 584 -4.84 -16.53 30.56
CA GLU A 584 -4.43 -15.23 30.04
C GLU A 584 -3.89 -14.33 31.16
N PRO A 585 -2.79 -13.57 30.92
CA PRO A 585 -2.09 -13.38 29.65
C PRO A 585 -0.94 -14.38 29.40
N GLY A 586 -0.84 -15.47 30.18
CA GLY A 586 0.28 -16.42 30.13
C GLY A 586 0.33 -17.27 28.85
N ASP A 587 -0.78 -17.38 28.11
CA ASP A 587 -0.83 -17.97 26.77
C ASP A 587 0.09 -17.25 25.78
N LYS A 588 0.16 -15.92 25.84
CA LYS A 588 1.06 -15.13 24.99
C LYS A 588 2.52 -15.45 25.27
N GLU A 589 2.90 -15.62 26.55
CA GLU A 589 4.24 -16.08 26.93
C GLU A 589 4.50 -17.50 26.37
N ALA A 590 3.51 -18.40 26.42
CA ALA A 590 3.67 -19.74 25.86
C ALA A 590 3.88 -19.74 24.34
N ILE A 591 3.19 -18.87 23.60
CA ILE A 591 3.37 -18.67 22.16
C ILE A 591 4.77 -18.10 21.88
N GLU A 592 5.14 -17.02 22.57
CA GLU A 592 6.45 -16.38 22.42
C GLU A 592 7.61 -17.35 22.69
N LYS A 593 7.54 -18.11 23.79
CA LYS A 593 8.57 -19.11 24.12
C LYS A 593 8.66 -20.27 23.14
N LEU A 594 7.53 -20.66 22.53
CA LEU A 594 7.58 -21.63 21.46
C LEU A 594 8.23 -21.04 20.20
N SER A 595 7.87 -19.81 19.82
CA SER A 595 8.47 -19.15 18.66
C SER A 595 9.97 -18.92 18.82
N GLU A 596 10.43 -18.43 19.99
CA GLU A 596 11.86 -18.33 20.33
C GLU A 596 12.57 -19.68 20.16
N TYR A 597 11.97 -20.78 20.66
CA TYR A 597 12.54 -22.11 20.51
C TYR A 597 12.62 -22.57 19.06
N LEU A 598 11.59 -22.30 18.24
CA LEU A 598 11.60 -22.66 16.83
C LEU A 598 12.68 -21.89 16.06
N ASP A 599 12.81 -20.59 16.32
CA ASP A 599 13.83 -19.73 15.71
C ASP A 599 15.25 -20.14 16.14
N GLU A 600 15.49 -20.36 17.43
CA GLU A 600 16.77 -20.82 17.97
C GLU A 600 17.23 -22.17 17.37
N LYS A 601 16.27 -23.01 16.98
CA LYS A 601 16.52 -24.33 16.39
C LYS A 601 16.45 -24.35 14.87
N ASP A 602 16.25 -23.19 14.24
CA ASP A 602 16.09 -23.07 12.80
C ASP A 602 14.97 -24.00 12.26
N ILE A 603 13.88 -24.09 13.03
CA ILE A 603 12.72 -24.92 12.71
C ILE A 603 11.66 -24.04 12.07
N HIS A 604 11.36 -24.31 10.80
CA HIS A 604 10.37 -23.56 10.03
C HIS A 604 9.12 -24.39 9.77
N PRO A 605 7.99 -24.13 10.47
CA PRO A 605 6.75 -24.83 10.18
C PRO A 605 6.25 -24.57 8.76
N THR A 606 5.63 -25.59 8.16
CA THR A 606 4.99 -25.51 6.83
C THR A 606 3.47 -25.56 6.93
N VAL A 607 2.93 -25.87 8.12
CA VAL A 607 1.50 -25.86 8.44
C VAL A 607 1.27 -25.04 9.70
N PHE A 608 0.39 -24.04 9.61
CA PHE A 608 0.00 -23.18 10.73
C PHE A 608 -1.50 -23.35 11.01
N ILE A 609 -1.88 -23.57 12.27
CA ILE A 609 -3.26 -23.81 12.66
C ILE A 609 -3.62 -22.89 13.83
N HIS A 610 -4.56 -21.98 13.60
CA HIS A 610 -5.14 -21.12 14.61
C HIS A 610 -6.34 -21.82 15.29
N ARG A 611 -6.28 -22.00 16.61
CA ARG A 611 -7.34 -22.56 17.46
C ARG A 611 -7.69 -21.62 18.61
N GLY A 612 -8.23 -20.46 18.25
CA GLY A 612 -8.81 -19.51 19.17
C GLY A 612 -9.95 -18.73 18.54
N HIS A 613 -10.45 -17.76 19.27
CA HIS A 613 -11.40 -16.78 18.78
C HIS A 613 -10.76 -15.77 17.80
N SER A 614 -11.60 -15.01 17.10
CA SER A 614 -11.15 -14.04 16.08
C SER A 614 -10.18 -12.99 16.60
N TYR A 615 -10.36 -12.49 17.83
CA TYR A 615 -9.49 -11.49 18.45
C TYR A 615 -8.05 -11.97 18.68
N HIS A 616 -7.84 -13.28 18.72
CA HIS A 616 -6.52 -13.87 18.87
C HIS A 616 -5.77 -14.05 17.54
N VAL A 617 -6.45 -13.87 16.40
CA VAL A 617 -5.90 -14.19 15.08
C VAL A 617 -4.63 -13.39 14.80
N ASN A 618 -4.58 -12.12 15.18
CA ASN A 618 -3.41 -11.26 14.97
C ASN A 618 -2.16 -11.82 15.67
N THR A 619 -2.29 -12.34 16.90
CA THR A 619 -1.18 -13.02 17.58
C THR A 619 -0.68 -14.25 16.82
N THR A 620 -1.57 -15.02 16.18
CA THR A 620 -1.12 -16.10 15.27
C THR A 620 -0.43 -15.53 14.03
N LEU A 621 -1.01 -14.52 13.38
CA LEU A 621 -0.48 -13.92 12.15
C LEU A 621 0.88 -13.26 12.37
N ASP A 622 1.15 -12.70 13.54
CA ASP A 622 2.46 -12.15 13.93
C ASP A 622 3.57 -13.21 13.90
N ASN A 623 3.22 -14.46 14.22
CA ASN A 623 4.14 -15.60 14.22
C ASN A 623 4.15 -16.38 12.89
N LEU A 624 3.36 -15.96 11.88
CA LEU A 624 3.29 -16.64 10.59
C LEU A 624 4.58 -16.44 9.79
N GLN A 625 5.21 -17.55 9.40
CA GLN A 625 6.44 -17.56 8.61
C GLN A 625 6.17 -17.74 7.11
N ALA A 626 7.09 -17.25 6.26
CA ALA A 626 7.00 -17.34 4.79
C ALA A 626 7.04 -18.79 4.25
N THR A 627 7.49 -19.75 5.06
CA THR A 627 7.51 -21.19 4.75
C THR A 627 6.13 -21.84 4.82
N ALA A 628 5.14 -21.18 5.43
CA ALA A 628 3.79 -21.71 5.58
C ALA A 628 3.17 -22.03 4.21
N LYS A 629 2.80 -23.29 3.97
CA LYS A 629 2.06 -23.72 2.77
C LYS A 629 0.60 -23.98 3.04
N ILE A 630 0.25 -24.30 4.28
CA ILE A 630 -1.14 -24.50 4.73
C ILE A 630 -1.38 -23.64 5.96
N VAL A 631 -2.43 -22.82 5.92
CA VAL A 631 -2.86 -21.98 7.04
C VAL A 631 -4.33 -22.27 7.32
N VAL A 632 -4.65 -22.66 8.54
CA VAL A 632 -6.02 -22.93 8.99
C VAL A 632 -6.43 -21.83 9.97
N LEU A 633 -7.29 -20.92 9.51
CA LEU A 633 -7.91 -19.86 10.30
C LEU A 633 -9.33 -20.28 10.69
N GLY A 634 -9.41 -21.18 11.67
CA GLY A 634 -10.66 -21.73 12.18
C GLY A 634 -11.44 -20.81 13.13
N SER A 635 -11.22 -19.51 13.07
CA SER A 635 -11.85 -18.50 13.93
C SER A 635 -12.88 -17.66 13.17
N CYS A 636 -13.78 -17.01 13.90
CA CYS A 636 -14.80 -16.14 13.32
C CYS A 636 -14.14 -15.08 12.41
N GLY A 637 -14.69 -14.83 11.21
CA GLY A 637 -14.14 -13.81 10.31
C GLY A 637 -12.70 -14.04 9.83
N GLY A 638 -12.12 -15.24 10.00
CA GLY A 638 -10.78 -15.58 9.50
C GLY A 638 -10.58 -15.29 8.00
N TYR A 639 -11.69 -15.22 7.26
CA TYR A 639 -11.78 -14.81 5.86
C TYR A 639 -11.37 -13.35 5.56
N HIS A 640 -11.30 -12.47 6.55
CA HIS A 640 -10.85 -11.07 6.35
C HIS A 640 -9.32 -10.93 6.38
N ASN A 641 -8.60 -11.93 6.89
CA ASN A 641 -7.15 -11.87 7.09
C ASN A 641 -6.33 -12.39 5.89
N LEU A 642 -6.96 -12.63 4.75
CA LEU A 642 -6.34 -13.28 3.59
C LEU A 642 -5.18 -12.46 3.02
N ALA A 643 -5.34 -11.13 2.94
CA ALA A 643 -4.31 -10.25 2.44
C ALA A 643 -3.04 -10.31 3.31
N ILE A 644 -3.22 -10.26 4.63
CA ILE A 644 -2.12 -10.33 5.62
C ILE A 644 -1.39 -11.68 5.52
N VAL A 645 -2.15 -12.78 5.43
CA VAL A 645 -1.55 -14.12 5.25
C VAL A 645 -0.74 -14.19 3.95
N LEU A 646 -1.28 -13.69 2.84
CA LEU A 646 -0.62 -13.75 1.52
C LEU A 646 0.49 -12.69 1.32
N GLU A 647 0.58 -11.71 2.21
CA GLU A 647 1.73 -10.82 2.31
C GLU A 647 2.91 -11.55 2.96
N LYS A 648 2.66 -12.26 4.08
CA LYS A 648 3.69 -13.02 4.80
C LYS A 648 4.07 -14.34 4.12
N SER A 649 3.06 -15.07 3.61
CA SER A 649 3.25 -16.32 2.87
C SER A 649 2.43 -16.34 1.56
N PRO A 650 3.01 -15.89 0.44
CA PRO A 650 2.34 -15.79 -0.85
C PRO A 650 1.82 -17.14 -1.40
N GLU A 651 2.44 -18.24 -1.02
CA GLU A 651 2.10 -19.59 -1.50
C GLU A 651 1.07 -20.30 -0.61
N ALA A 652 0.68 -19.71 0.52
CA ALA A 652 -0.21 -20.37 1.49
C ALA A 652 -1.57 -20.75 0.90
N HIS A 653 -2.01 -21.97 1.18
CA HIS A 653 -3.40 -22.41 1.01
C HIS A 653 -4.15 -22.15 2.31
N ILE A 654 -5.23 -21.37 2.23
CA ILE A 654 -5.91 -20.84 3.41
C ILE A 654 -7.29 -21.50 3.54
N ILE A 655 -7.49 -22.19 4.66
CA ILE A 655 -8.82 -22.59 5.13
C ILE A 655 -9.31 -21.50 6.08
N SER A 656 -10.52 -21.01 5.90
CA SER A 656 -11.08 -19.94 6.73
C SER A 656 -12.58 -20.10 6.92
N SER A 657 -13.11 -19.71 8.09
CA SER A 657 -14.55 -19.59 8.33
C SER A 657 -15.06 -18.18 8.02
N LYS A 658 -16.28 -18.09 7.45
CA LYS A 658 -17.00 -16.83 7.22
C LYS A 658 -17.54 -16.26 8.54
N GLN A 659 -18.37 -17.04 9.23
CA GLN A 659 -19.08 -16.61 10.44
C GLN A 659 -18.51 -17.30 11.68
N VAL A 660 -18.83 -18.58 11.92
CA VAL A 660 -18.52 -19.24 13.20
C VAL A 660 -17.37 -20.24 13.05
N GLY A 661 -16.25 -19.91 13.71
CA GLY A 661 -15.22 -20.89 14.06
C GLY A 661 -15.74 -21.82 15.16
N THR A 662 -15.65 -23.14 15.02
CA THR A 662 -16.11 -24.06 16.07
C THR A 662 -15.30 -25.35 16.09
N ARG A 663 -15.01 -25.83 17.30
CA ARG A 663 -14.34 -27.12 17.49
C ARG A 663 -15.05 -28.28 16.78
N PHE A 664 -16.39 -28.25 16.65
CA PHE A 664 -17.14 -29.33 16.00
C PHE A 664 -16.81 -29.50 14.51
N VAL A 665 -16.28 -28.45 13.87
CA VAL A 665 -15.88 -28.45 12.45
C VAL A 665 -14.36 -28.42 12.30
N ASN A 666 -13.68 -27.54 13.05
CA ASN A 666 -12.22 -27.43 13.06
C ASN A 666 -11.55 -28.76 13.35
N GLU A 667 -12.04 -29.48 14.35
CA GLU A 667 -11.42 -30.71 14.81
C GLU A 667 -11.47 -31.82 13.74
N PRO A 668 -12.62 -32.13 13.11
CA PRO A 668 -12.65 -33.01 11.94
C PRO A 668 -11.74 -32.59 10.78
N ILE A 669 -11.62 -31.29 10.48
CA ILE A 669 -10.75 -30.77 9.41
C ILE A 669 -9.29 -31.08 9.73
N ILE A 670 -8.85 -30.71 10.94
CA ILE A 670 -7.45 -30.88 11.38
C ILE A 670 -7.10 -32.36 11.45
N ARG A 671 -7.97 -33.19 12.04
CA ARG A 671 -7.75 -34.63 12.11
C ARG A 671 -7.61 -35.27 10.72
N GLN A 672 -8.44 -34.85 9.76
CA GLN A 672 -8.36 -35.36 8.39
C GLN A 672 -7.07 -34.91 7.69
N LEU A 673 -6.64 -33.66 7.92
CA LEU A 673 -5.37 -33.13 7.42
C LEU A 673 -4.19 -33.93 7.99
N ASP A 674 -4.11 -34.07 9.31
CA ASP A 674 -3.03 -34.77 10.00
C ASP A 674 -2.90 -36.21 9.54
N GLU A 675 -4.03 -36.92 9.39
CA GLU A 675 -4.01 -38.31 8.91
C GLU A 675 -3.55 -38.39 7.45
N THR A 676 -4.01 -37.48 6.59
CA THR A 676 -3.61 -37.41 5.17
C THR A 676 -2.10 -37.22 5.04
N LEU A 677 -1.54 -36.31 5.84
CA LEU A 677 -0.11 -36.07 5.90
C LEU A 677 0.64 -37.28 6.48
N ARG A 678 0.14 -37.89 7.56
CA ARG A 678 0.82 -39.01 8.24
C ARG A 678 0.95 -40.23 7.34
N VAL A 679 -0.03 -40.49 6.48
CA VAL A 679 0.06 -41.59 5.50
C VAL A 679 0.87 -41.23 4.24
N GLY A 680 1.37 -39.99 4.14
CA GLY A 680 2.26 -39.54 3.07
C GLY A 680 1.57 -39.17 1.77
N ARG A 681 0.28 -38.78 1.82
CA ARG A 681 -0.47 -38.35 0.64
C ARG A 681 -0.37 -36.85 0.44
N ASN A 682 -0.55 -36.41 -0.81
CA ASN A 682 -0.83 -35.01 -1.11
C ASN A 682 -2.15 -34.59 -0.44
N VAL A 683 -2.27 -33.32 -0.10
CA VAL A 683 -3.52 -32.77 0.39
C VAL A 683 -4.32 -32.32 -0.82
N ASP A 684 -5.37 -33.06 -1.19
CA ASP A 684 -6.35 -32.66 -2.19
C ASP A 684 -7.56 -32.02 -1.48
N TRP A 685 -7.74 -30.72 -1.68
CA TRP A 685 -8.78 -29.95 -0.99
C TRP A 685 -10.19 -30.36 -1.43
N VAL A 686 -10.37 -30.80 -2.68
CA VAL A 686 -11.67 -31.19 -3.22
C VAL A 686 -12.07 -32.55 -2.65
N GLU A 687 -11.16 -33.52 -2.64
CA GLU A 687 -11.38 -34.83 -2.03
C GLU A 687 -11.65 -34.68 -0.53
N MET A 688 -10.79 -33.92 0.16
CA MET A 688 -10.91 -33.69 1.60
C MET A 688 -12.26 -33.05 1.97
N TRP A 689 -12.70 -32.01 1.25
CA TRP A 689 -14.02 -31.40 1.49
C TRP A 689 -15.17 -32.34 1.17
N SER A 690 -15.04 -33.19 0.15
CA SER A 690 -16.05 -34.20 -0.18
C SER A 690 -16.23 -35.22 0.95
N VAL A 691 -15.12 -35.69 1.54
CA VAL A 691 -15.13 -36.60 2.70
C VAL A 691 -15.75 -35.93 3.93
N LEU A 692 -15.33 -34.70 4.25
CA LEU A 692 -15.87 -33.93 5.36
C LEU A 692 -17.35 -33.63 5.18
N GLY A 693 -17.78 -33.25 3.98
CA GLY A 693 -19.19 -32.99 3.66
C GLY A 693 -20.08 -34.21 3.90
N ARG A 694 -19.62 -35.42 3.52
CA ARG A 694 -20.33 -36.67 3.85
C ARG A 694 -20.40 -36.93 5.36
N LYS A 695 -19.32 -36.64 6.08
CA LYS A 695 -19.26 -36.79 7.55
C LYS A 695 -20.27 -35.90 8.26
N PHE A 696 -20.44 -34.65 7.80
CA PHE A 696 -21.38 -33.70 8.41
C PHE A 696 -22.82 -33.84 7.90
N ALA A 697 -23.06 -34.57 6.81
CA ALA A 697 -24.39 -34.70 6.20
C ALA A 697 -25.46 -35.28 7.14
N GLY A 698 -25.07 -36.08 8.14
CA GLY A 698 -25.96 -36.71 9.10
C GLY A 698 -26.46 -35.80 10.23
N ASP A 699 -25.91 -34.59 10.37
CA ASP A 699 -26.27 -33.63 11.43
C ASP A 699 -26.53 -32.26 10.80
N ALA A 700 -27.79 -31.81 10.85
CA ALA A 700 -28.21 -30.56 10.21
C ALA A 700 -27.45 -29.33 10.74
N ARG A 701 -27.16 -29.29 12.05
CA ARG A 701 -26.44 -28.18 12.69
C ARG A 701 -24.98 -28.16 12.25
N ASN A 702 -24.31 -29.30 12.29
CA ASN A 702 -22.90 -29.38 11.88
C ASN A 702 -22.72 -29.19 10.36
N LYS A 703 -23.70 -29.58 9.55
CA LYS A 703 -23.73 -29.30 8.11
C LYS A 703 -23.79 -27.80 7.83
N GLU A 704 -24.63 -27.07 8.56
CA GLU A 704 -24.72 -25.61 8.43
C GLU A 704 -23.41 -24.94 8.86
N LEU A 705 -22.87 -25.28 10.03
CA LEU A 705 -21.59 -24.75 10.52
C LEU A 705 -20.43 -25.08 9.57
N PHE A 706 -20.41 -26.26 8.95
CA PHE A 706 -19.38 -26.61 7.95
C PHE A 706 -19.52 -25.81 6.66
N SER A 707 -20.74 -25.40 6.28
CA SER A 707 -20.96 -24.60 5.06
C SER A 707 -20.37 -23.19 5.14
N ASP A 708 -20.07 -22.71 6.35
CA ASP A 708 -19.36 -21.45 6.59
C ASP A 708 -17.85 -21.55 6.35
N TYR A 709 -17.29 -22.77 6.25
CA TYR A 709 -15.86 -22.96 5.99
C TYR A 709 -15.57 -22.93 4.50
N VAL A 710 -14.66 -22.04 4.11
CA VAL A 710 -14.19 -21.85 2.75
C VAL A 710 -12.87 -22.60 2.57
N PRO A 711 -12.83 -23.67 1.74
CA PRO A 711 -11.58 -24.33 1.38
C PRO A 711 -10.72 -23.47 0.46
N PRO A 712 -9.41 -23.77 0.33
CA PRO A 712 -8.49 -22.96 -0.48
C PRO A 712 -8.93 -22.79 -1.93
N HIS A 713 -9.45 -23.84 -2.56
CA HIS A 713 -9.90 -23.81 -3.95
C HIS A 713 -11.20 -23.03 -4.18
N LYS A 714 -11.93 -22.64 -3.12
CA LYS A 714 -13.13 -21.78 -3.18
C LYS A 714 -12.89 -20.40 -2.57
N ASN A 715 -11.66 -20.10 -2.18
CA ASN A 715 -11.32 -18.83 -1.56
C ASN A 715 -10.99 -17.78 -2.64
N LEU A 716 -12.04 -17.20 -3.24
CA LEU A 716 -11.91 -16.35 -4.42
C LEU A 716 -11.04 -15.10 -4.19
N GLY A 717 -11.08 -14.46 -3.01
CA GLY A 717 -10.18 -13.33 -2.72
C GLY A 717 -8.72 -13.74 -2.60
N ALA A 718 -8.42 -14.88 -1.97
CA ALA A 718 -7.05 -15.38 -1.91
C ALA A 718 -6.52 -15.71 -3.31
N ILE A 719 -7.34 -16.35 -4.15
CA ILE A 719 -7.00 -16.65 -5.54
C ILE A 719 -6.81 -15.36 -6.35
N PHE A 720 -7.68 -14.37 -6.16
CA PHE A 720 -7.59 -13.06 -6.80
C PHE A 720 -6.26 -12.36 -6.47
N ILE A 721 -5.89 -12.28 -5.18
CA ILE A 721 -4.65 -11.63 -4.73
C ILE A 721 -3.43 -12.33 -5.37
N LYS A 722 -3.40 -13.67 -5.34
CA LYS A 722 -2.30 -14.44 -5.95
C LYS A 722 -2.20 -14.18 -7.45
N ALA A 723 -3.33 -14.26 -8.16
CA ALA A 723 -3.36 -14.07 -9.62
C ALA A 723 -2.94 -12.66 -10.02
N TYR A 724 -3.44 -11.64 -9.29
CA TYR A 724 -3.06 -10.25 -9.54
C TYR A 724 -1.56 -10.03 -9.34
N LYS A 725 -1.00 -10.50 -8.21
CA LYS A 725 0.45 -10.39 -7.94
C LYS A 725 1.28 -11.09 -9.02
N GLN A 726 0.87 -12.27 -9.46
CA GLN A 726 1.56 -13.02 -10.53
C GLN A 726 1.55 -12.24 -11.86
N ILE A 727 0.37 -11.81 -12.32
CA ILE A 727 0.22 -11.08 -13.59
C ILE A 727 1.01 -9.77 -13.57
N MET A 728 0.98 -9.02 -12.47
CA MET A 728 1.69 -7.75 -12.36
C MET A 728 3.20 -7.90 -12.15
N LYS A 729 3.67 -9.07 -11.67
CA LYS A 729 5.10 -9.38 -11.49
C LYS A 729 5.77 -9.78 -12.81
N ASP A 730 5.10 -10.60 -13.60
CA ASP A 730 5.60 -11.09 -14.90
C ASP A 730 5.81 -9.97 -15.93
N GLU A 731 5.32 -8.75 -15.66
CA GLU A 731 5.46 -7.57 -16.53
C GLU A 731 6.60 -6.62 -16.13
N LYS A 732 7.25 -6.83 -14.97
CA LYS A 732 8.43 -6.06 -14.56
C LYS A 732 9.76 -6.69 -15.00
N LEU A 733 9.69 -7.86 -15.63
CA LEU A 733 10.80 -8.59 -16.27
C LEU A 733 10.68 -8.43 -17.79
#